data_AF-A0A0C1EB49-F1
#
_entry.id   AF-A0A0C1EB49-F1
#
_cell.length_a   1.000
_cell.length_b   1.000
_cell.length_c   1.000
_cell.angle_alpha   90.00
_cell.angle_beta   90.00
_cell.angle_gamma   90.00
#
_symmetry.space_group_name_H-M   'P 1'
#
loop_
_entity.id
_entity.type
_entity.pdbx_description
1 polymer ?
#
loop_
_entity_poly.entity_id
_entity_poly.type
_entity_poly.pdbx_seq_one_letter_code
_entity_poly.pdbx_strand_id
1 'polypeptide(L)'
;MEDVKQLMQIHYLKYASYVILDRAIPHVIDGLKPVQRRILHTLWSMDDGKLHKVANVAGQTMAYHPHGDAPITEALVNMANRGYLLDQQGNFGNIFTGDPAAAARYIETRLAALAKETLFNPDLTAYAPSYDGRHQEPIVLPAKIPLLLMQGATGIAVGMSTSILPHNFEELLEAEIAILEDREFSVFPDFPTGGIMDASDYNQGRGKVKLRAKIEVRDPKTLVITEICYGTTTESLIRSIDEAAKRGKIKIDAINDYTAEKVEIEIKLPRGQYAEELIQALYAYTECEVAIHSQIVVIKDDLPWETDVDSILKLHAEKLQEYLRIELELERDRFKEKIFAKTLEQIFIENRLYKNIENATSYEKVHEIIEKGLMPFHDQLTRIPHYDDREGLLSIPIRRISKFDLEKNLSEIHAIDKQLIEVEKHLKNVKKFTIHYLRGLLTKYAKDYPRRTEITSIEEINMRAIATRKMTVGFDPSTGFLGTKVTGKLSFECTNFDKVLILFDDGTYTVINIPEKQYLQTDHKKVVYVGCADKKTVISVLVKDPKSHFCFAKRFIISQFILDKIYRYFDEDLELQFISTQPNVKLEIQFIPKLKQKVSKMDFDFNETLVKGVSSKGIRVANRGVKKILVGKNEGTA
;
A
#
# COMPACT_ATOMS: atom_id res chain seq x y z
N MET A 1 7.71 39.97 -31.89
CA MET A 1 8.02 39.47 -30.54
C MET A 1 6.88 38.57 -30.16
N GLU A 2 7.08 37.25 -30.14
CA GLU A 2 6.10 36.37 -29.51
C GLU A 2 5.95 36.78 -28.05
N ASP A 3 4.71 36.81 -27.56
CA ASP A 3 4.41 37.12 -26.17
C ASP A 3 5.13 36.11 -25.27
N VAL A 4 5.97 36.59 -24.34
CA VAL A 4 6.72 35.76 -23.39
C VAL A 4 5.78 34.82 -22.64
N LYS A 5 4.56 35.28 -22.32
CA LYS A 5 3.53 34.45 -21.68
C LYS A 5 3.15 33.25 -22.55
N GLN A 6 2.95 33.49 -23.84
CA GLN A 6 2.58 32.44 -24.80
C GLN A 6 3.72 31.43 -25.00
N LEU A 7 4.96 31.91 -25.10
CA LEU A 7 6.15 31.06 -25.15
C LEU A 7 6.29 30.18 -23.90
N MET A 8 6.16 30.76 -22.71
CA MET A 8 6.21 30.01 -21.45
C MET A 8 5.12 28.94 -21.38
N GLN A 9 3.89 29.27 -21.79
CA GLN A 9 2.79 28.31 -21.82
C GLN A 9 3.08 27.13 -22.77
N ILE A 10 3.56 27.41 -23.99
CA ILE A 10 3.86 26.37 -24.99
C ILE A 10 5.01 25.47 -24.50
N HIS A 11 6.09 26.06 -24.01
CA HIS A 11 7.24 25.27 -23.53
C HIS A 11 6.89 24.44 -22.29
N TYR A 12 6.12 25.01 -21.36
CA TYR A 12 5.66 24.29 -20.19
C TYR A 12 4.74 23.12 -20.56
N LEU A 13 3.78 23.32 -21.48
CA LEU A 13 2.90 22.26 -21.96
C LEU A 13 3.69 21.13 -22.62
N LYS A 14 4.64 21.44 -23.52
CA LYS A 14 5.48 20.42 -24.16
C LYS A 14 6.29 19.62 -23.15
N TYR A 15 6.89 20.30 -22.17
CA TYR A 15 7.63 19.64 -21.10
C TYR A 15 6.73 18.76 -20.24
N ALA A 16 5.55 19.26 -19.83
CA ALA A 16 4.60 18.53 -19.02
C ALA A 16 4.11 17.26 -19.75
N SER A 17 3.70 17.38 -21.02
CA SER A 17 3.29 16.26 -21.85
C SER A 17 4.39 15.20 -21.97
N TYR A 18 5.63 15.62 -22.25
CA TYR A 18 6.78 14.70 -22.33
C TYR A 18 7.03 13.97 -21.00
N VAL A 19 6.99 14.68 -19.86
CA VAL A 19 7.22 14.04 -18.55
C VAL A 19 6.12 13.04 -18.19
N ILE A 20 4.88 13.35 -18.56
CA ILE A 20 3.71 12.48 -18.30
C ILE A 20 3.80 11.21 -19.17
N LEU A 21 3.97 11.35 -20.48
CA LEU A 21 3.89 10.24 -21.44
C LEU A 21 5.19 9.43 -21.52
N ASP A 22 6.34 10.11 -21.55
CA ASP A 22 7.62 9.49 -21.90
C ASP A 22 8.52 9.16 -20.70
N ARG A 23 8.07 9.40 -19.46
CA ARG A 23 8.93 9.24 -18.28
C ARG A 23 8.27 8.64 -17.05
N ALA A 24 7.20 9.27 -16.56
CA ALA A 24 6.76 9.03 -15.19
C ALA A 24 5.71 7.91 -15.04
N ILE A 25 4.79 7.80 -16.00
CA ILE A 25 3.60 6.94 -15.89
C ILE A 25 3.75 5.73 -16.82
N PRO A 26 3.46 4.50 -16.35
CA PRO A 26 3.51 3.31 -17.20
C PRO A 26 2.34 3.26 -18.19
N HIS A 27 2.54 2.55 -19.30
CA HIS A 27 1.47 2.27 -20.24
C HIS A 27 0.58 1.12 -19.72
N VAL A 28 -0.73 1.17 -19.97
CA VAL A 28 -1.69 0.21 -19.39
C VAL A 28 -1.53 -1.22 -19.91
N ILE A 29 -1.10 -1.37 -21.16
CA ILE A 29 -1.00 -2.67 -21.84
C ILE A 29 0.17 -3.51 -21.34
N ASP A 30 1.38 -2.95 -21.34
CA ASP A 30 2.59 -3.67 -20.92
C ASP A 30 3.01 -3.37 -19.48
N GLY A 31 2.45 -2.32 -18.87
CA GLY A 31 2.82 -1.90 -17.53
C GLY A 31 4.19 -1.26 -17.40
N LEU A 32 4.83 -0.92 -18.53
CA LEU A 32 6.21 -0.47 -18.55
C LEU A 32 6.31 1.04 -18.80
N LYS A 33 7.32 1.64 -18.15
CA LYS A 33 7.84 2.96 -18.53
C LYS A 33 8.74 2.83 -19.77
N PRO A 34 8.92 3.89 -20.57
CA PRO A 34 9.74 3.81 -21.79
C PRO A 34 11.17 3.31 -21.56
N VAL A 35 11.83 3.72 -20.47
CA VAL A 35 13.17 3.22 -20.13
C VAL A 35 13.20 1.71 -19.92
N GLN A 36 12.18 1.15 -19.24
CA GLN A 36 12.09 -0.29 -18.97
C GLN A 36 11.84 -1.06 -20.27
N ARG A 37 10.94 -0.55 -21.12
CA ARG A 37 10.64 -1.12 -22.44
C ARG A 37 11.89 -1.19 -23.33
N ARG A 38 12.67 -0.10 -23.36
CA ARG A 38 13.93 -0.02 -24.13
C ARG A 38 15.01 -0.97 -23.62
N ILE A 39 15.12 -1.15 -22.30
CA ILE A 39 16.02 -2.14 -21.69
C ILE A 39 15.63 -3.55 -22.13
N LEU A 40 14.35 -3.90 -22.02
CA LEU A 40 13.83 -5.22 -22.40
C LEU A 40 14.01 -5.48 -23.91
N HIS A 41 13.74 -4.48 -24.75
CA HIS A 41 13.96 -4.57 -26.19
C HIS A 41 15.44 -4.76 -26.56
N THR A 42 16.35 -4.07 -25.87
CA THR A 42 17.80 -4.23 -26.04
C THR A 42 18.22 -5.66 -25.69
N LEU A 43 17.77 -6.17 -24.54
CA LEU A 43 18.06 -7.54 -24.11
C LEU A 43 17.48 -8.59 -25.07
N TRP A 44 16.30 -8.34 -25.64
CA TRP A 44 15.70 -9.22 -26.65
C TRP A 44 16.52 -9.26 -27.94
N SER A 45 16.98 -8.09 -28.39
CA SER A 45 17.73 -7.96 -29.65
C SER A 45 19.13 -8.58 -29.58
N MET A 46 19.73 -8.64 -28.39
CA MET A 46 21.05 -9.21 -28.16
C MET A 46 21.03 -10.64 -27.60
N ASP A 47 19.86 -11.24 -27.43
CA ASP A 47 19.70 -12.52 -26.74
C ASP A 47 20.45 -13.65 -27.46
N ASP A 48 21.51 -14.15 -26.83
CA ASP A 48 22.30 -15.30 -27.27
C ASP A 48 22.21 -16.48 -26.27
N GLY A 49 21.28 -16.39 -25.32
CA GLY A 49 21.08 -17.34 -24.23
C GLY A 49 22.05 -17.20 -23.06
N LYS A 50 23.08 -16.36 -23.16
CA LYS A 50 24.04 -16.11 -22.09
C LYS A 50 23.66 -14.87 -21.29
N LEU A 51 24.36 -14.69 -20.17
CA LEU A 51 24.25 -13.49 -19.36
C LEU A 51 25.11 -12.39 -19.95
N HIS A 52 24.60 -11.16 -19.91
CA HIS A 52 25.28 -9.98 -20.40
C HIS A 52 25.62 -9.04 -19.25
N LYS A 53 26.82 -8.45 -19.28
CA LYS A 53 27.20 -7.38 -18.34
C LYS A 53 26.19 -6.24 -18.42
N VAL A 54 25.70 -5.79 -17.26
CA VAL A 54 24.75 -4.67 -17.20
C VAL A 54 25.32 -3.41 -17.84
N ALA A 55 26.63 -3.17 -17.72
CA ALA A 55 27.31 -2.07 -18.40
C ALA A 55 27.17 -2.12 -19.94
N ASN A 56 27.21 -3.31 -20.54
CA ASN A 56 27.01 -3.48 -21.98
C ASN A 56 25.55 -3.21 -22.36
N VAL A 57 24.61 -3.76 -21.58
CA VAL A 57 23.17 -3.56 -21.79
C VAL A 57 22.81 -2.07 -21.70
N ALA A 58 23.31 -1.36 -20.68
CA ALA A 58 23.12 0.08 -20.53
C ALA A 58 23.75 0.85 -21.70
N GLY A 59 24.97 0.47 -22.10
CA GLY A 59 25.67 1.00 -23.27
C GLY A 59 24.84 0.96 -24.55
N GLN A 60 24.26 -0.19 -24.86
CA GLN A 60 23.43 -0.38 -26.06
C GLN A 60 22.06 0.27 -25.93
N THR A 61 21.45 0.25 -24.73
CA THR A 61 20.15 0.89 -24.48
C THR A 61 20.21 2.41 -24.69
N MET A 62 21.38 3.04 -24.52
CA MET A 62 21.55 4.47 -24.81
C MET A 62 21.30 4.83 -26.28
N ALA A 63 21.39 3.88 -27.22
CA ALA A 63 20.96 4.07 -28.60
C ALA A 63 19.46 4.37 -28.72
N TYR A 64 18.66 3.95 -27.73
CA TYR A 64 17.23 4.23 -27.63
C TYR A 64 16.90 5.27 -26.55
N HIS A 65 17.72 5.41 -25.50
CA HIS A 65 17.46 6.25 -24.34
C HIS A 65 18.62 7.23 -24.06
N PRO A 66 18.62 8.45 -24.64
CA PRO A 66 19.76 9.38 -24.60
C PRO A 66 19.81 10.22 -23.31
N HIS A 67 19.71 9.57 -22.15
CA HIS A 67 19.67 10.24 -20.83
C HIS A 67 20.75 9.77 -19.85
N GLY A 68 21.78 9.09 -20.37
CA GLY A 68 22.89 8.56 -19.59
C GLY A 68 22.68 7.11 -19.14
N ASP A 69 23.77 6.47 -18.73
CA ASP A 69 23.83 5.06 -18.33
C ASP A 69 23.30 4.82 -16.91
N ALA A 70 23.50 5.78 -15.99
CA ALA A 70 23.05 5.69 -14.60
C ALA A 70 21.54 5.41 -14.45
N PRO A 71 20.62 6.20 -15.04
CA PRO A 71 19.17 5.94 -14.90
C PRO A 71 18.74 4.64 -15.56
N ILE A 72 19.43 4.19 -16.62
CA ILE A 72 19.16 2.91 -17.27
C ILE A 72 19.58 1.75 -16.34
N THR A 73 20.77 1.86 -15.75
CA THR A 73 21.30 0.86 -14.80
C THR A 73 20.38 0.75 -13.59
N GLU A 74 19.95 1.88 -13.02
CA GLU A 74 19.03 1.90 -11.88
C GLU A 74 17.67 1.28 -12.23
N ALA A 75 17.09 1.62 -13.39
CA ALA A 75 15.84 1.03 -13.86
C ALA A 75 15.97 -0.49 -14.08
N LEU A 76 17.09 -0.95 -14.62
CA LEU A 76 17.38 -2.37 -14.83
C LEU A 76 17.50 -3.12 -13.50
N VAL A 77 18.27 -2.59 -12.54
CA VAL A 77 18.43 -3.20 -11.21
C VAL A 77 17.09 -3.28 -10.49
N ASN A 78 16.31 -2.20 -10.51
CA ASN A 78 14.97 -2.18 -9.91
C ASN A 78 14.03 -3.21 -10.54
N MET A 79 14.09 -3.38 -11.87
CA MET A 79 13.29 -4.37 -12.58
C MET A 79 13.75 -5.80 -12.29
N ALA A 80 15.06 -6.04 -12.18
CA ALA A 80 15.62 -7.34 -11.82
C ALA A 80 15.22 -7.76 -10.40
N ASN A 81 15.26 -6.83 -9.44
CA ASN A 81 14.86 -7.07 -8.06
C ASN A 81 13.36 -7.39 -7.88
N ARG A 82 12.52 -7.19 -8.92
CA ARG A 82 11.13 -7.69 -8.91
C ARG A 82 11.04 -9.19 -9.14
N GLY A 83 12.05 -9.82 -9.76
CA GLY A 83 12.15 -11.29 -9.91
C GLY A 83 11.30 -11.91 -11.01
N TYR A 84 10.61 -11.13 -11.85
CA TYR A 84 9.74 -11.67 -12.91
C TYR A 84 10.40 -11.71 -14.30
N LEU A 85 11.15 -10.66 -14.66
CA LEU A 85 11.53 -10.43 -16.07
C LEU A 85 12.98 -10.73 -16.40
N LEU A 86 13.85 -10.70 -15.40
CA LEU A 86 15.29 -10.77 -15.58
C LEU A 86 15.90 -11.82 -14.67
N ASP A 87 16.77 -12.66 -15.23
CA ASP A 87 17.69 -13.46 -14.45
C ASP A 87 18.86 -12.57 -14.02
N GLN A 88 19.39 -12.80 -12.81
CA GLN A 88 20.45 -11.99 -12.24
C GLN A 88 21.64 -12.83 -11.78
N GLN A 89 22.85 -12.31 -12.01
CA GLN A 89 24.09 -12.85 -11.47
C GLN A 89 24.97 -11.71 -10.90
N GLY A 90 25.40 -11.87 -9.65
CA GLY A 90 26.14 -10.86 -8.89
C GLY A 90 25.25 -10.15 -7.86
N ASN A 91 25.77 -9.07 -7.26
CA ASN A 91 25.07 -8.31 -6.21
C ASN A 91 24.21 -7.18 -6.82
N PHE A 92 22.90 -7.38 -6.89
CA PHE A 92 21.90 -6.39 -7.36
C PHE A 92 21.35 -5.49 -6.23
N GLY A 93 22.04 -5.46 -5.08
CA GLY A 93 21.60 -4.76 -3.89
C GLY A 93 20.65 -5.62 -3.07
N ASN A 94 20.15 -5.06 -1.98
CA ASN A 94 19.24 -5.76 -1.09
C ASN A 94 18.03 -4.87 -0.76
N ILE A 95 16.84 -5.34 -1.12
CA ILE A 95 15.57 -4.63 -0.91
C ILE A 95 15.23 -4.46 0.58
N PHE A 96 15.78 -5.31 1.45
CA PHE A 96 15.52 -5.29 2.89
C PHE A 96 16.40 -4.27 3.60
N THR A 97 17.71 -4.26 3.32
CA THR A 97 18.65 -3.33 3.96
C THR A 97 18.66 -1.96 3.30
N GLY A 98 18.37 -1.90 1.99
CA GLY A 98 18.54 -0.70 1.18
C GLY A 98 19.94 -0.58 0.57
N ASP A 99 20.76 -1.64 0.67
CA ASP A 99 22.10 -1.64 0.10
C ASP A 99 22.07 -1.48 -1.43
N PRO A 100 22.88 -0.57 -1.99
CA PRO A 100 22.92 -0.36 -3.43
C PRO A 100 23.54 -1.57 -4.15
N ALA A 101 23.16 -1.74 -5.41
CA ALA A 101 23.78 -2.73 -6.28
C ALA A 101 25.28 -2.47 -6.49
N ALA A 102 26.03 -3.54 -6.78
CA ALA A 102 27.40 -3.41 -7.26
C ALA A 102 27.43 -2.68 -8.62
N ALA A 103 28.57 -2.07 -8.93
CA ALA A 103 28.72 -1.35 -10.19
C ALA A 103 28.40 -2.23 -11.41
N ALA A 104 27.78 -1.64 -12.44
CA ALA A 104 27.27 -2.33 -13.64
C ALA A 104 28.26 -3.24 -14.38
N ARG A 105 29.57 -3.06 -14.16
CA ARG A 105 30.65 -3.90 -14.70
C ARG A 105 30.82 -5.26 -13.99
N TYR A 106 30.26 -5.42 -12.79
CA TYR A 106 30.38 -6.64 -11.98
C TYR A 106 29.12 -7.51 -12.03
N ILE A 107 27.97 -6.93 -12.33
CA ILE A 107 26.69 -7.63 -12.42
C ILE A 107 26.33 -7.99 -13.85
N GLU A 108 25.59 -9.09 -14.00
CA GLU A 108 25.15 -9.63 -15.28
C GLU A 108 23.66 -9.99 -15.24
N THR A 109 23.00 -9.86 -16.39
CA THR A 109 21.58 -10.16 -16.54
C THR A 109 21.23 -10.70 -17.93
N ARG A 110 20.08 -11.34 -18.05
CA ARG A 110 19.41 -11.71 -19.30
C ARG A 110 17.90 -11.76 -19.08
N LEU A 111 17.13 -11.84 -20.15
CA LEU A 111 15.68 -12.08 -20.06
C LEU A 111 15.38 -13.44 -19.42
N ALA A 112 14.49 -13.43 -18.43
CA ALA A 112 13.94 -14.64 -17.84
C ALA A 112 13.04 -15.39 -18.84
N ALA A 113 12.85 -16.69 -18.64
CA ALA A 113 12.03 -17.51 -19.53
C ALA A 113 10.58 -17.01 -19.65
N LEU A 114 9.98 -16.57 -18.53
CA LEU A 114 8.65 -15.99 -18.50
C LEU A 114 8.55 -14.76 -19.42
N ALA A 115 9.51 -13.84 -19.35
CA ALA A 115 9.52 -12.64 -20.16
C ALA A 115 9.62 -12.95 -21.66
N LYS A 116 10.49 -13.89 -22.05
CA LYS A 116 10.66 -14.30 -23.46
C LYS A 116 9.37 -14.85 -24.06
N GLU A 117 8.64 -15.68 -23.29
CA GLU A 117 7.41 -16.33 -23.75
C GLU A 117 6.19 -15.40 -23.79
N THR A 118 6.16 -14.40 -22.90
CA THR A 118 4.93 -13.61 -22.64
C THR A 118 4.97 -12.17 -23.11
N LEU A 119 6.15 -11.57 -23.36
CA LEU A 119 6.23 -10.15 -23.71
C LEU A 119 6.59 -9.87 -25.17
N PHE A 120 7.23 -10.82 -25.86
CA PHE A 120 7.81 -10.56 -27.18
C PHE A 120 7.10 -11.38 -28.26
N ASN A 121 6.53 -10.66 -29.24
CA ASN A 121 6.10 -11.25 -30.49
C ASN A 121 6.30 -10.22 -31.62
N PRO A 122 7.28 -10.41 -32.52
CA PRO A 122 7.54 -9.49 -33.63
C PRO A 122 6.35 -9.28 -34.56
N ASP A 123 5.49 -10.29 -34.74
CA ASP A 123 4.32 -10.20 -35.62
C ASP A 123 3.21 -9.31 -35.03
N LEU A 124 3.15 -9.16 -33.70
CA LEU A 124 2.17 -8.33 -33.00
C LEU A 124 2.72 -6.95 -32.60
N THR A 125 4.04 -6.79 -32.57
CA THR A 125 4.69 -5.60 -32.01
C THR A 125 4.66 -4.46 -33.02
N ALA A 126 4.06 -3.33 -32.64
CA ALA A 126 4.15 -2.09 -33.39
C ALA A 126 5.47 -1.37 -33.07
N TYR A 127 6.19 -0.95 -34.11
CA TYR A 127 7.47 -0.27 -34.00
C TYR A 127 7.37 1.20 -34.42
N ALA A 128 8.16 2.04 -33.76
CA ALA A 128 8.39 3.43 -34.13
C ALA A 128 9.91 3.69 -34.31
N PRO A 129 10.31 4.65 -35.15
CA PRO A 129 11.71 5.06 -35.24
C PRO A 129 12.26 5.55 -33.89
N SER A 130 13.52 5.23 -33.60
CA SER A 130 14.26 5.81 -32.48
C SER A 130 14.38 7.34 -32.59
N TYR A 131 14.77 8.01 -31.50
CA TYR A 131 14.91 9.47 -31.46
C TYR A 131 15.87 10.04 -32.54
N ASP A 132 16.83 9.25 -33.01
CA ASP A 132 17.79 9.59 -34.07
C ASP A 132 17.47 8.95 -35.43
N GLY A 133 16.37 8.19 -35.51
CA GLY A 133 15.88 7.52 -36.73
C GLY A 133 16.74 6.36 -37.23
N ARG A 134 17.76 5.91 -36.49
CA ARG A 134 18.68 4.85 -36.92
C ARG A 134 18.18 3.44 -36.60
N HIS A 135 17.35 3.31 -35.57
CA HIS A 135 16.82 2.05 -35.10
C HIS A 135 15.28 2.11 -35.03
N GLN A 136 14.67 0.96 -34.81
CA GLN A 136 13.24 0.83 -34.54
C GLN A 136 13.08 0.39 -33.08
N GLU A 137 12.14 0.98 -32.36
CA GLU A 137 11.80 0.60 -30.98
C GLU A 137 10.31 0.26 -30.86
N PRO A 138 9.93 -0.68 -29.98
CA PRO A 138 8.52 -1.02 -29.77
C PRO A 138 7.79 0.15 -29.09
N ILE A 139 6.62 0.50 -29.60
CA ILE A 139 5.74 1.48 -28.95
C ILE A 139 5.25 0.91 -27.61
N VAL A 140 4.77 -0.35 -27.66
CA VAL A 140 4.29 -1.14 -26.53
C VAL A 140 4.67 -2.60 -26.79
N LEU A 141 4.96 -3.37 -25.74
CA LEU A 141 5.14 -4.82 -25.87
C LEU A 141 3.78 -5.54 -25.78
N PRO A 142 3.50 -6.55 -26.62
CA PRO A 142 2.26 -7.33 -26.55
C PRO A 142 2.31 -8.28 -25.34
N ALA A 143 2.19 -7.73 -24.13
CA ALA A 143 2.23 -8.48 -22.89
C ALA A 143 1.04 -9.44 -22.81
N LYS A 144 1.33 -10.72 -22.57
CA LYS A 144 0.35 -11.80 -22.39
C LYS A 144 0.11 -12.14 -20.92
N ILE A 145 0.68 -11.35 -20.01
CA ILE A 145 0.50 -11.42 -18.56
C ILE A 145 0.27 -10.00 -18.03
N PRO A 146 -0.55 -9.83 -16.97
CA PRO A 146 -0.92 -8.52 -16.42
C PRO A 146 0.24 -7.87 -15.64
N LEU A 147 1.32 -7.57 -16.36
CA LEU A 147 2.63 -7.21 -15.82
C LEU A 147 2.59 -5.95 -14.95
N LEU A 148 1.76 -4.97 -15.33
CA LEU A 148 1.54 -3.75 -14.56
C LEU A 148 1.16 -4.04 -13.10
N LEU A 149 0.21 -4.97 -12.91
CA LEU A 149 -0.30 -5.34 -11.60
C LEU A 149 0.65 -6.28 -10.86
N MET A 150 1.34 -7.16 -11.59
CA MET A 150 2.36 -8.04 -11.01
C MET A 150 3.50 -7.24 -10.36
N GLN A 151 4.06 -6.25 -11.08
CA GLN A 151 5.20 -5.49 -10.59
C GLN A 151 4.79 -4.32 -9.68
N GLY A 152 3.59 -3.80 -9.87
CA GLY A 152 3.23 -2.47 -9.41
C GLY A 152 4.05 -1.39 -10.12
N ALA A 153 3.72 -0.13 -9.84
CA ALA A 153 4.44 1.00 -10.39
C ALA A 153 4.27 2.23 -9.51
N THR A 154 5.34 2.99 -9.34
CA THR A 154 5.30 4.29 -8.70
C THR A 154 5.83 5.35 -9.66
N GLY A 155 5.20 6.52 -9.69
CA GLY A 155 5.59 7.59 -10.60
C GLY A 155 5.02 8.93 -10.17
N ILE A 156 5.83 9.97 -10.28
CA ILE A 156 5.43 11.35 -10.02
C ILE A 156 5.64 12.12 -11.33
N ALA A 157 4.56 12.68 -11.86
CA ALA A 157 4.56 13.49 -13.08
C ALA A 157 4.15 14.92 -12.75
N VAL A 158 4.07 15.77 -13.78
CA VAL A 158 3.61 17.16 -13.60
C VAL A 158 2.11 17.14 -13.28
N GLY A 159 1.76 17.48 -12.04
CA GLY A 159 0.37 17.60 -11.59
C GLY A 159 -0.35 16.30 -11.24
N MET A 160 0.33 15.14 -11.30
CA MET A 160 -0.27 13.84 -10.99
C MET A 160 0.77 12.84 -10.47
N SER A 161 0.30 11.78 -9.81
CA SER A 161 1.12 10.67 -9.34
C SER A 161 0.38 9.36 -9.51
N THR A 162 1.15 8.29 -9.69
CA THR A 162 0.66 6.91 -9.71
C THR A 162 1.38 6.09 -8.64
N SER A 163 0.62 5.28 -7.92
CA SER A 163 1.06 4.34 -6.89
C SER A 163 0.22 3.08 -7.00
N ILE A 164 0.72 2.13 -7.79
CA ILE A 164 0.09 0.84 -8.09
C ILE A 164 0.81 -0.20 -7.26
N LEU A 165 0.06 -0.89 -6.40
CA LEU A 165 0.61 -1.92 -5.52
C LEU A 165 0.81 -3.24 -6.29
N PRO A 166 1.88 -4.01 -6.02
CA PRO A 166 2.10 -5.31 -6.65
C PRO A 166 1.04 -6.32 -6.20
N HIS A 167 0.70 -7.27 -7.07
CA HIS A 167 -0.25 -8.36 -6.82
C HIS A 167 0.37 -9.70 -7.19
N ASN A 168 -0.21 -10.78 -6.66
CA ASN A 168 0.32 -12.12 -6.87
C ASN A 168 0.05 -12.63 -8.30
N PHE A 169 1.03 -13.31 -8.90
CA PHE A 169 0.95 -13.86 -10.26
C PHE A 169 -0.20 -14.86 -10.43
N GLU A 170 -0.34 -15.82 -9.51
CA GLU A 170 -1.36 -16.85 -9.59
C GLU A 170 -2.77 -16.24 -9.49
N GLU A 171 -2.97 -15.34 -8.53
CA GLU A 171 -4.26 -14.67 -8.32
C GLU A 171 -4.69 -13.82 -9.51
N LEU A 172 -3.76 -13.12 -10.15
CA LEU A 172 -4.05 -12.31 -11.33
C LEU A 172 -4.49 -13.17 -12.53
N LEU A 173 -3.81 -14.29 -12.77
CA LEU A 173 -4.15 -15.21 -13.86
C LEU A 173 -5.49 -15.93 -13.60
N GLU A 174 -5.75 -16.34 -12.36
CA GLU A 174 -7.05 -16.89 -11.97
C GLU A 174 -8.17 -15.84 -12.08
N ALA A 175 -7.89 -14.57 -11.78
CA ALA A 175 -8.83 -13.48 -12.00
C ALA A 175 -9.12 -13.26 -13.49
N GLU A 176 -8.12 -13.36 -14.37
CA GLU A 176 -8.36 -13.30 -15.83
C GLU A 176 -9.20 -14.47 -16.32
N ILE A 177 -8.95 -15.69 -15.82
CA ILE A 177 -9.79 -16.85 -16.11
C ILE A 177 -11.22 -16.60 -15.62
N ALA A 178 -11.40 -16.05 -14.42
CA ALA A 178 -12.71 -15.70 -13.89
C ALA A 178 -13.42 -14.65 -14.74
N ILE A 179 -12.73 -13.59 -15.16
CA ILE A 179 -13.26 -12.55 -16.08
C ILE A 179 -13.72 -13.19 -17.37
N LEU A 180 -12.88 -14.04 -17.98
CA LEU A 180 -13.25 -14.76 -19.17
C LEU A 180 -14.49 -15.62 -18.90
N GLU A 181 -14.54 -16.38 -17.81
CA GLU A 181 -15.70 -17.22 -17.46
C GLU A 181 -16.92 -16.46 -16.93
N ASP A 182 -16.92 -15.12 -16.95
CA ASP A 182 -17.98 -14.25 -16.43
C ASP A 182 -18.28 -14.51 -14.93
N ARG A 183 -17.24 -14.85 -14.16
CA ARG A 183 -17.28 -15.09 -12.70
C ARG A 183 -16.76 -13.89 -11.93
N GLU A 184 -17.29 -13.70 -10.72
CA GLU A 184 -16.75 -12.71 -9.77
C GLU A 184 -15.34 -13.12 -9.29
N PHE A 185 -14.52 -12.12 -9.04
CA PHE A 185 -13.15 -12.30 -8.53
C PHE A 185 -12.82 -11.17 -7.55
N SER A 186 -11.82 -11.43 -6.70
CA SER A 186 -11.24 -10.44 -5.80
C SER A 186 -9.73 -10.68 -5.75
N VAL A 187 -8.96 -9.64 -6.03
CA VAL A 187 -7.49 -9.68 -5.96
C VAL A 187 -7.00 -8.66 -4.96
N PHE A 188 -6.00 -9.04 -4.18
CA PHE A 188 -5.40 -8.17 -3.18
C PHE A 188 -3.89 -8.05 -3.42
N PRO A 189 -3.26 -6.96 -2.94
CA PRO A 189 -1.84 -6.78 -3.11
C PRO A 189 -1.03 -7.91 -2.49
N ASP A 190 0.13 -8.18 -3.07
CA ASP A 190 1.11 -9.11 -2.54
C ASP A 190 2.50 -8.48 -2.66
N PHE A 191 3.15 -8.26 -1.52
CA PHE A 191 4.40 -7.55 -1.43
C PHE A 191 5.59 -8.51 -1.38
N PRO A 192 6.70 -8.18 -2.06
CA PRO A 192 7.91 -9.01 -2.04
C PRO A 192 8.52 -9.16 -0.64
N THR A 193 8.23 -8.22 0.26
CA THR A 193 8.69 -8.20 1.66
C THR A 193 7.84 -9.08 2.60
N GLY A 194 6.70 -9.59 2.13
CA GLY A 194 5.73 -10.29 2.97
C GLY A 194 5.03 -9.34 3.93
N GLY A 195 4.88 -9.78 5.18
CA GLY A 195 4.18 -9.07 6.25
C GLY A 195 2.70 -9.43 6.33
N ILE A 196 2.03 -8.78 7.27
CA ILE A 196 0.59 -8.93 7.51
C ILE A 196 -0.11 -7.69 6.93
N MET A 197 -1.13 -7.91 6.13
CA MET A 197 -1.88 -6.87 5.44
C MET A 197 -3.34 -6.84 5.86
N ASP A 198 -3.84 -5.65 6.15
CA ASP A 198 -5.27 -5.36 6.19
C ASP A 198 -5.66 -4.52 4.96
N ALA A 199 -6.47 -5.13 4.11
CA ALA A 199 -6.96 -4.58 2.86
C ALA A 199 -8.42 -4.09 2.94
N SER A 200 -8.98 -3.89 4.16
CA SER A 200 -10.38 -3.47 4.34
C SER A 200 -10.72 -2.15 3.65
N ASP A 201 -9.73 -1.24 3.53
CA ASP A 201 -9.87 0.06 2.86
C ASP A 201 -9.32 0.05 1.41
N TYR A 202 -9.05 -1.12 0.83
CA TYR A 202 -8.53 -1.30 -0.53
C TYR A 202 -9.66 -1.72 -1.49
N ASN A 203 -10.36 -0.72 -2.01
CA ASN A 203 -11.49 -0.92 -2.90
C ASN A 203 -11.02 -1.03 -4.36
N GLN A 204 -10.90 -2.28 -4.85
CA GLN A 204 -10.57 -2.59 -6.25
C GLN A 204 -9.30 -1.90 -6.78
N GLY A 205 -8.28 -1.65 -5.94
CA GLY A 205 -7.10 -0.88 -6.37
C GLY A 205 -7.02 0.55 -5.88
N ARG A 206 -8.06 1.07 -5.20
CA ARG A 206 -8.08 2.43 -4.69
C ARG A 206 -8.18 2.44 -3.17
N GLY A 207 -7.56 3.43 -2.55
CA GLY A 207 -7.65 3.64 -1.11
C GLY A 207 -6.34 3.34 -0.42
N LYS A 208 -6.39 2.67 0.73
CA LYS A 208 -5.21 2.41 1.55
C LYS A 208 -5.17 0.98 2.04
N VAL A 209 -3.96 0.52 2.28
CA VAL A 209 -3.64 -0.78 2.84
C VAL A 209 -2.81 -0.55 4.10
N LYS A 210 -3.18 -1.18 5.22
CA LYS A 210 -2.32 -1.18 6.41
C LYS A 210 -1.43 -2.41 6.35
N LEU A 211 -0.15 -2.23 6.58
CA LEU A 211 0.84 -3.30 6.66
C LEU A 211 1.44 -3.34 8.05
N ARG A 212 1.68 -4.56 8.53
CA ARG A 212 2.41 -4.85 9.75
C ARG A 212 3.61 -5.73 9.46
N ALA A 213 4.71 -5.39 10.10
CA ALA A 213 5.88 -6.23 10.25
C ALA A 213 5.52 -7.47 11.08
N LYS A 214 6.13 -8.61 10.73
CA LYS A 214 5.96 -9.85 11.46
C LYS A 214 6.94 -9.89 12.62
N ILE A 215 6.41 -10.03 13.84
CA ILE A 215 7.19 -10.00 15.08
C ILE A 215 6.94 -11.31 15.83
N GLU A 216 8.02 -12.02 16.13
CA GLU A 216 8.01 -13.28 16.87
C GLU A 216 8.62 -13.07 18.26
N VAL A 217 8.01 -13.69 19.27
CA VAL A 217 8.55 -13.72 20.64
C VAL A 217 9.49 -14.91 20.77
N ARG A 218 10.81 -14.68 20.71
CA ARG A 218 11.81 -15.75 20.83
C ARG A 218 11.94 -16.23 22.28
N ASP A 219 11.95 -15.28 23.21
CA ASP A 219 11.94 -15.52 24.64
C ASP A 219 11.25 -14.35 25.38
N PRO A 220 10.94 -14.45 26.68
CA PRO A 220 10.21 -13.40 27.40
C PRO A 220 10.86 -12.01 27.39
N LYS A 221 12.12 -11.89 26.98
CA LYS A 221 12.88 -10.64 26.90
C LYS A 221 13.41 -10.33 25.50
N THR A 222 13.09 -11.13 24.50
CA THR A 222 13.63 -10.96 23.15
C THR A 222 12.52 -11.10 22.11
N LEU A 223 12.33 -10.03 21.35
CA LEU A 223 11.49 -9.99 20.16
C LEU A 223 12.38 -10.08 18.92
N VAL A 224 11.90 -10.75 17.89
CA VAL A 224 12.57 -10.82 16.59
C VAL A 224 11.60 -10.37 15.51
N ILE A 225 11.99 -9.37 14.73
CA ILE A 225 11.25 -8.96 13.54
C ILE A 225 11.78 -9.79 12.37
N THR A 226 10.90 -10.58 11.75
CA THR A 226 11.25 -11.53 10.68
C THR A 226 10.82 -11.06 9.29
N GLU A 227 9.88 -10.13 9.20
CA GLU A 227 9.40 -9.52 7.95
C GLU A 227 9.13 -8.03 8.19
N ILE A 228 9.51 -7.17 7.24
CA ILE A 228 9.30 -5.72 7.32
C ILE A 228 8.16 -5.26 6.39
N CYS A 229 7.62 -4.08 6.67
CA CYS A 229 6.61 -3.46 5.84
C CYS A 229 7.17 -3.06 4.46
N TYR A 230 6.34 -3.19 3.41
CA TYR A 230 6.73 -2.74 2.07
C TYR A 230 7.04 -1.24 2.05
N GLY A 231 8.13 -0.86 1.37
CA GLY A 231 8.60 0.53 1.29
C GLY A 231 9.44 0.99 2.49
N THR A 232 9.73 0.10 3.45
CA THR A 232 10.67 0.34 4.56
C THR A 232 11.94 -0.49 4.37
N THR A 233 13.02 -0.12 5.07
CA THR A 233 14.25 -0.92 5.15
C THR A 233 14.55 -1.28 6.61
N THR A 234 15.44 -2.25 6.85
CA THR A 234 15.88 -2.58 8.22
C THR A 234 16.48 -1.35 8.90
N GLU A 235 17.28 -0.57 8.17
CA GLU A 235 17.83 0.69 8.66
C GLU A 235 16.75 1.73 9.01
N SER A 236 15.74 1.92 8.14
CA SER A 236 14.66 2.90 8.40
C SER A 236 13.81 2.48 9.59
N LEU A 237 13.53 1.18 9.69
CA LEU A 237 12.78 0.58 10.78
C LEU A 237 13.52 0.73 12.12
N ILE A 238 14.80 0.35 12.17
CA ILE A 238 15.65 0.49 13.37
C ILE A 238 15.71 1.96 13.81
N ARG A 239 15.92 2.88 12.86
CA ARG A 239 15.92 4.33 13.15
C ARG A 239 14.58 4.77 13.74
N SER A 240 13.45 4.29 13.20
CA SER A 240 12.12 4.64 13.73
C SER A 240 11.92 4.14 15.16
N ILE A 241 12.44 2.95 15.49
CA ILE A 241 12.40 2.38 16.84
C ILE A 241 13.27 3.21 17.80
N ASP A 242 14.48 3.58 17.38
CA ASP A 242 15.38 4.43 18.17
C ASP A 242 14.77 5.81 18.46
N GLU A 243 14.10 6.42 17.48
CA GLU A 243 13.40 7.68 17.69
C GLU A 243 12.24 7.55 18.67
N ALA A 244 11.46 6.47 18.57
CA ALA A 244 10.37 6.19 19.51
C ALA A 244 10.90 5.94 20.94
N ALA A 245 12.06 5.31 21.07
CA ALA A 245 12.76 5.11 22.34
C ALA A 245 13.27 6.44 22.93
N LYS A 246 13.90 7.29 22.11
CA LYS A 246 14.36 8.64 22.52
C LYS A 246 13.22 9.54 22.98
N ARG A 247 12.03 9.43 22.37
CA ARG A 247 10.81 10.13 22.80
C ARG A 247 10.17 9.53 24.06
N GLY A 248 10.73 8.46 24.60
CA GLY A 248 10.23 7.76 25.79
C GLY A 248 8.87 7.07 25.58
N LYS A 249 8.47 6.84 24.33
CA LYS A 249 7.25 6.12 23.96
C LYS A 249 7.45 4.61 24.09
N ILE A 250 8.65 4.15 23.75
CA ILE A 250 9.07 2.77 23.84
C ILE A 250 10.28 2.69 24.78
N LYS A 251 10.44 1.58 25.48
CA LYS A 251 11.67 1.26 26.23
C LYS A 251 12.27 -0.01 25.64
N ILE A 252 13.55 0.04 25.33
CA ILE A 252 14.34 -1.04 24.76
C ILE A 252 15.70 -1.05 25.45
N ASP A 253 16.32 -2.23 25.56
CA ASP A 253 17.66 -2.39 26.10
C ASP A 253 18.72 -2.33 24.99
N ALA A 254 18.50 -3.10 23.91
CA ALA A 254 19.36 -3.13 22.74
C ALA A 254 18.58 -3.56 21.49
N ILE A 255 19.10 -3.16 20.32
CA ILE A 255 18.67 -3.63 19.00
C ILE A 255 19.90 -4.21 18.29
N ASN A 256 19.78 -5.41 17.73
CA ASN A 256 20.82 -6.02 16.90
C ASN A 256 20.22 -6.38 15.54
N ASP A 257 20.88 -5.98 14.45
CA ASP A 257 20.49 -6.38 13.09
C ASP A 257 21.37 -7.55 12.63
N TYR A 258 20.74 -8.71 12.40
CA TYR A 258 21.36 -9.92 11.85
C TYR A 258 20.87 -10.21 10.42
N THR A 259 20.28 -9.22 9.76
CA THR A 259 19.70 -9.38 8.42
C THR A 259 20.76 -9.77 7.39
N ALA A 260 20.44 -10.80 6.62
CA ALA A 260 21.22 -11.23 5.46
C ALA A 260 20.27 -11.44 4.27
N GLU A 261 20.05 -12.69 3.84
CA GLU A 261 19.01 -13.03 2.87
C GLU A 261 17.60 -12.91 3.45
N LYS A 262 17.49 -13.10 4.77
CA LYS A 262 16.25 -12.95 5.54
C LYS A 262 16.42 -11.84 6.56
N VAL A 263 15.33 -11.13 6.82
CA VAL A 263 15.27 -10.11 7.87
C VAL A 263 15.33 -10.80 9.23
N GLU A 264 16.24 -10.35 10.08
CA GLU A 264 16.32 -10.77 11.48
C GLU A 264 16.78 -9.58 12.33
N ILE A 265 15.83 -8.81 12.86
CA ILE A 265 16.11 -7.69 13.78
C ILE A 265 15.71 -8.12 15.19
N GLU A 266 16.70 -8.26 16.06
CA GLU A 266 16.52 -8.65 17.45
C GLU A 266 16.34 -7.41 18.34
N ILE A 267 15.28 -7.38 19.15
CA ILE A 267 14.99 -6.32 20.11
C ILE A 267 14.97 -6.92 21.52
N LYS A 268 15.88 -6.45 22.37
CA LYS A 268 15.97 -6.86 23.78
C LYS A 268 15.17 -5.93 24.68
N LEU A 269 14.38 -6.54 25.56
CA LEU A 269 13.52 -5.82 26.51
C LEU A 269 14.26 -5.51 27.82
N PRO A 270 14.05 -4.32 28.39
CA PRO A 270 14.52 -3.99 29.72
C PRO A 270 13.77 -4.81 30.79
N ARG A 271 14.34 -4.90 32.00
CA ARG A 271 13.71 -5.64 33.11
C ARG A 271 12.33 -5.04 33.46
N GLY A 272 11.32 -5.91 33.55
CA GLY A 272 9.98 -5.56 34.03
C GLY A 272 9.00 -5.11 32.94
N GLN A 273 9.32 -5.32 31.65
CA GLN A 273 8.41 -5.06 30.53
C GLN A 273 7.94 -6.37 29.89
N TYR A 274 6.68 -6.41 29.45
CA TYR A 274 6.09 -7.56 28.78
C TYR A 274 6.23 -7.44 27.26
N ALA A 275 6.53 -8.57 26.60
CA ALA A 275 6.70 -8.67 25.15
C ALA A 275 5.46 -8.15 24.40
N GLU A 276 4.26 -8.55 24.83
CA GLU A 276 2.99 -8.17 24.18
C GLU A 276 2.73 -6.66 24.21
N GLU A 277 3.00 -5.99 25.33
CA GLU A 277 2.86 -4.53 25.44
C GLU A 277 3.84 -3.80 24.54
N LEU A 278 5.07 -4.31 24.42
CA LEU A 278 6.07 -3.75 23.53
C LEU A 278 5.68 -3.92 22.06
N ILE A 279 5.15 -5.08 21.66
CA ILE A 279 4.68 -5.32 20.29
C ILE A 279 3.62 -4.28 19.90
N GLN A 280 2.63 -4.03 20.76
CA GLN A 280 1.60 -3.02 20.51
C GLN A 280 2.19 -1.61 20.42
N ALA A 281 3.18 -1.28 21.24
CA ALA A 281 3.87 0.00 21.19
C ALA A 281 4.73 0.16 19.92
N LEU A 282 5.38 -0.92 19.45
CA LEU A 282 6.12 -0.93 18.19
C LEU A 282 5.16 -0.63 17.03
N TYR A 283 4.06 -1.36 16.90
CA TYR A 283 3.06 -1.09 15.86
C TYR A 283 2.49 0.33 15.93
N ALA A 284 2.26 0.89 17.12
CA ALA A 284 1.68 2.22 17.25
C ALA A 284 2.63 3.39 16.94
N TYR A 285 3.94 3.21 17.15
CA TYR A 285 4.89 4.34 17.18
C TYR A 285 6.10 4.19 16.27
N THR A 286 6.23 3.08 15.53
CA THR A 286 7.38 2.81 14.63
C THR A 286 6.89 2.39 13.25
N GLU A 287 7.83 2.22 12.31
CA GLU A 287 7.55 1.70 10.96
C GLU A 287 7.19 0.20 10.96
N CYS A 288 7.03 -0.43 12.13
CA CYS A 288 6.48 -1.78 12.26
C CYS A 288 5.02 -1.85 11.78
N GLU A 289 4.30 -0.73 11.72
CA GLU A 289 3.02 -0.60 11.03
C GLU A 289 3.05 0.63 10.12
N VAL A 290 2.67 0.47 8.85
CA VAL A 290 2.60 1.58 7.89
C VAL A 290 1.29 1.52 7.10
N ALA A 291 0.81 2.68 6.68
CA ALA A 291 -0.31 2.78 5.75
C ALA A 291 0.22 3.16 4.36
N ILE A 292 -0.08 2.33 3.36
CA ILE A 292 0.29 2.58 1.96
C ILE A 292 -0.95 2.95 1.18
N HIS A 293 -0.86 4.04 0.42
CA HIS A 293 -1.94 4.51 -0.43
C HIS A 293 -1.76 4.01 -1.86
N SER A 294 -2.86 3.51 -2.43
CA SER A 294 -2.92 3.16 -3.84
C SER A 294 -3.75 4.17 -4.62
N GLN A 295 -3.15 4.66 -5.71
CA GLN A 295 -3.77 5.55 -6.67
C GLN A 295 -3.30 5.15 -8.07
N ILE A 296 -4.22 4.66 -8.89
CA ILE A 296 -3.89 4.07 -10.18
C ILE A 296 -4.12 5.09 -11.29
N VAL A 297 -3.01 5.58 -11.85
CA VAL A 297 -2.99 6.39 -13.08
C VAL A 297 -2.05 5.72 -14.07
N VAL A 298 -2.52 5.48 -15.28
CA VAL A 298 -1.80 4.79 -16.36
C VAL A 298 -1.97 5.54 -17.67
N ILE A 299 -1.11 5.32 -18.66
CA ILE A 299 -1.31 5.84 -20.01
C ILE A 299 -2.14 4.85 -20.83
N LYS A 300 -3.22 5.34 -21.43
CA LYS A 300 -4.06 4.62 -22.39
C LYS A 300 -4.37 5.56 -23.56
N ASP A 301 -4.11 5.11 -24.78
CA ASP A 301 -4.38 5.90 -26.01
C ASP A 301 -3.73 7.31 -25.94
N ASP A 302 -2.46 7.37 -25.53
CA ASP A 302 -1.67 8.59 -25.32
C ASP A 302 -2.25 9.62 -24.32
N LEU A 303 -3.15 9.18 -23.44
CA LEU A 303 -3.77 10.01 -22.41
C LEU A 303 -3.66 9.35 -21.02
N PRO A 304 -3.51 10.15 -19.94
CA PRO A 304 -3.65 9.65 -18.58
C PRO A 304 -5.07 9.13 -18.32
N TRP A 305 -5.16 7.93 -17.77
CA TRP A 305 -6.40 7.28 -17.38
C TRP A 305 -6.35 6.94 -15.89
N GLU A 306 -7.22 7.58 -15.11
CA GLU A 306 -7.47 7.22 -13.71
C GLU A 306 -8.42 6.03 -13.66
N THR A 307 -7.97 4.92 -13.08
CA THR A 307 -8.68 3.64 -13.19
C THR A 307 -8.56 2.82 -11.91
N ASP A 308 -8.89 1.54 -11.98
CA ASP A 308 -8.89 0.55 -10.90
C ASP A 308 -8.31 -0.79 -11.40
N VAL A 309 -8.04 -1.72 -10.48
CA VAL A 309 -7.44 -3.03 -10.78
C VAL A 309 -8.35 -3.86 -11.67
N ASP A 310 -9.66 -3.88 -11.37
CA ASP A 310 -10.65 -4.66 -12.11
C ASP A 310 -10.74 -4.23 -13.57
N SER A 311 -10.73 -2.91 -13.83
CA SER A 311 -10.77 -2.35 -15.17
C SER A 311 -9.49 -2.63 -15.96
N ILE A 312 -8.33 -2.62 -15.30
CA ILE A 312 -7.06 -3.02 -15.91
C ILE A 312 -7.09 -4.50 -16.29
N LEU A 313 -7.52 -5.38 -15.38
CA LEU A 313 -7.60 -6.82 -15.64
C LEU A 313 -8.57 -7.16 -16.77
N LYS A 314 -9.74 -6.50 -16.81
CA LYS A 314 -10.71 -6.68 -17.92
C LYS A 314 -10.10 -6.26 -19.25
N LEU A 315 -9.48 -5.09 -19.30
CA LEU A 315 -8.80 -4.61 -20.51
C LEU A 315 -7.69 -5.57 -20.94
N HIS A 316 -6.89 -6.06 -20.00
CA HIS A 316 -5.81 -7.00 -20.30
C HIS A 316 -6.35 -8.36 -20.79
N ALA A 317 -7.39 -8.92 -20.18
CA ALA A 317 -8.02 -10.16 -20.62
C ALA A 317 -8.61 -10.06 -22.04
N GLU A 318 -9.23 -8.91 -22.37
CA GLU A 318 -9.70 -8.62 -23.73
C GLU A 318 -8.54 -8.56 -24.72
N LYS A 319 -7.46 -7.85 -24.37
CA LYS A 319 -6.26 -7.71 -25.22
C LYS A 319 -5.52 -9.03 -25.40
N LEU A 320 -5.42 -9.86 -24.38
CA LEU A 320 -4.85 -11.19 -24.47
C LEU A 320 -5.64 -12.06 -25.44
N GLN A 321 -6.98 -12.03 -25.37
CA GLN A 321 -7.82 -12.76 -26.32
C GLN A 321 -7.62 -12.26 -27.76
N GLU A 322 -7.47 -10.94 -27.96
CA GLU A 322 -7.16 -10.35 -29.25
C GLU A 322 -5.80 -10.81 -29.78
N TYR A 323 -4.74 -10.74 -28.97
CA TYR A 323 -3.39 -11.19 -29.35
C TYR A 323 -3.36 -12.66 -29.73
N LEU A 324 -3.97 -13.54 -28.92
CA LEU A 324 -4.02 -14.97 -29.22
C LEU A 324 -4.86 -15.27 -30.46
N ARG A 325 -5.92 -14.49 -30.74
CA ARG A 325 -6.69 -14.62 -31.98
C ARG A 325 -5.81 -14.30 -33.19
N ILE A 326 -5.10 -13.17 -33.17
CA ILE A 326 -4.23 -12.74 -34.27
C ILE A 326 -3.11 -13.77 -34.49
N GLU A 327 -2.51 -14.29 -33.41
CA GLU A 327 -1.49 -15.34 -33.52
C GLU A 327 -2.02 -16.60 -34.20
N LEU A 328 -3.22 -17.07 -33.81
CA LEU A 328 -3.86 -18.22 -34.44
C LEU A 328 -4.23 -17.94 -35.91
N GLU A 329 -4.65 -16.71 -36.25
CA GLU A 329 -4.93 -16.32 -37.64
C GLU A 329 -3.65 -16.33 -38.50
N LEU A 330 -2.56 -15.77 -37.98
CA LEU A 330 -1.25 -15.80 -38.64
C LEU A 330 -0.73 -17.22 -38.79
N GLU A 331 -0.88 -18.06 -37.77
CA GLU A 331 -0.50 -19.47 -37.82
C GLU A 331 -1.33 -20.25 -38.85
N ARG A 332 -2.65 -20.03 -38.88
CA ARG A 332 -3.55 -20.58 -39.90
C ARG A 332 -3.10 -20.19 -41.30
N ASP A 333 -2.79 -18.92 -41.52
CA ASP A 333 -2.41 -18.41 -42.83
C ASP A 333 -1.04 -18.96 -43.27
N ARG A 334 -0.09 -19.10 -42.34
CA ARG A 334 1.18 -19.80 -42.56
C ARG A 334 0.99 -21.27 -42.93
N PHE A 335 0.07 -21.98 -42.28
CA PHE A 335 -0.23 -23.38 -42.62
C PHE A 335 -0.92 -23.49 -43.98
N LYS A 336 -1.87 -22.61 -44.31
CA LYS A 336 -2.51 -22.56 -45.62
C LYS A 336 -1.51 -22.31 -46.75
N GLU A 337 -0.56 -21.41 -46.54
CA GLU A 337 0.49 -21.13 -47.52
C GLU A 337 1.46 -22.31 -47.67
N LYS A 338 1.83 -22.97 -46.57
CA LYS A 338 2.64 -24.21 -46.62
C LYS A 338 1.94 -25.34 -47.36
N ILE A 339 0.64 -25.55 -47.10
CA ILE A 339 -0.17 -26.53 -47.82
C ILE A 339 -0.23 -26.16 -49.30
N PHE A 340 -0.52 -24.90 -49.63
CA PHE A 340 -0.56 -24.42 -51.00
C PHE A 340 0.74 -24.71 -51.75
N ALA A 341 1.90 -24.31 -51.20
CA ALA A 341 3.20 -24.53 -51.83
C ALA A 341 3.51 -26.03 -52.04
N LYS A 342 3.18 -26.87 -51.06
CA LYS A 342 3.42 -28.32 -51.13
C LYS A 342 2.48 -29.04 -52.09
N THR A 343 1.22 -28.66 -52.12
CA THR A 343 0.24 -29.18 -53.08
C THR A 343 0.59 -28.75 -54.49
N LEU A 344 1.10 -27.53 -54.66
CA LEU A 344 1.60 -27.04 -55.94
C LEU A 344 2.82 -27.85 -56.42
N GLU A 345 3.80 -28.10 -55.54
CA GLU A 345 4.95 -28.99 -55.81
C GLU A 345 4.49 -30.42 -56.17
N GLN A 346 3.49 -30.94 -55.44
CA GLN A 346 2.90 -32.25 -55.69
C GLN A 346 2.31 -32.35 -57.11
N ILE A 347 1.41 -31.42 -57.46
CA ILE A 347 0.73 -31.38 -58.77
C ILE A 347 1.75 -31.26 -59.91
N PHE A 348 2.77 -30.41 -59.72
CA PHE A 348 3.81 -30.18 -60.72
C PHE A 348 4.62 -31.44 -61.03
N ILE A 349 4.95 -32.23 -60.01
CA ILE A 349 5.73 -33.46 -60.12
C ILE A 349 4.86 -34.62 -60.63
N GLU A 350 3.68 -34.86 -60.05
CA GLU A 350 2.80 -35.99 -60.40
C GLU A 350 2.35 -35.94 -61.86
N ASN A 351 1.95 -34.75 -62.32
CA ASN A 351 1.49 -34.53 -63.70
C ASN A 351 2.64 -34.30 -64.67
N ARG A 352 3.88 -34.38 -64.20
CA ARG A 352 5.10 -34.22 -65.00
C ARG A 352 5.12 -32.91 -65.79
N LEU A 353 4.61 -31.82 -65.21
CA LEU A 353 4.51 -30.52 -65.88
C LEU A 353 5.89 -29.96 -66.26
N TYR A 354 6.94 -30.36 -65.54
CA TYR A 354 8.33 -30.08 -65.86
C TYR A 354 8.80 -30.66 -67.21
N LYS A 355 8.11 -31.64 -67.81
CA LYS A 355 8.44 -32.12 -69.16
C LYS A 355 7.89 -31.20 -70.25
N ASN A 356 6.78 -30.53 -69.97
CA ASN A 356 6.12 -29.67 -70.95
C ASN A 356 6.93 -28.40 -71.27
N ILE A 357 7.86 -28.05 -70.38
CA ILE A 357 8.76 -26.89 -70.53
C ILE A 357 10.04 -27.22 -71.33
N GLU A 358 10.33 -28.50 -71.63
CA GLU A 358 11.57 -28.92 -72.33
C GLU A 358 11.74 -28.28 -73.72
N ASN A 359 10.62 -27.99 -74.40
CA ASN A 359 10.60 -27.39 -75.74
C ASN A 359 10.38 -25.86 -75.72
N ALA A 360 10.39 -25.22 -74.55
CA ALA A 360 10.15 -23.79 -74.43
C ALA A 360 11.35 -22.97 -74.91
N THR A 361 11.11 -22.02 -75.80
CA THR A 361 12.17 -21.21 -76.44
C THR A 361 12.49 -19.91 -75.70
N SER A 362 11.72 -19.54 -74.69
CA SER A 362 11.93 -18.32 -73.89
C SER A 362 11.41 -18.49 -72.47
N TYR A 363 11.97 -17.72 -71.53
CA TYR A 363 11.60 -17.78 -70.11
C TYR A 363 10.13 -17.45 -69.87
N GLU A 364 9.60 -16.43 -70.53
CA GLU A 364 8.18 -16.06 -70.47
C GLU A 364 7.26 -17.21 -70.92
N LYS A 365 7.63 -17.92 -71.99
CA LYS A 365 6.88 -19.10 -72.46
C LYS A 365 6.92 -20.25 -71.46
N VAL A 366 7.99 -20.41 -70.68
CA VAL A 366 8.05 -21.40 -69.59
C VAL A 366 6.96 -21.12 -68.56
N HIS A 367 6.84 -19.87 -68.10
CA HIS A 367 5.78 -19.48 -67.15
C HIS A 367 4.38 -19.63 -67.73
N GLU A 368 4.15 -19.27 -69.00
CA GLU A 368 2.84 -19.46 -69.66
C GLU A 368 2.45 -20.94 -69.78
N ILE A 369 3.41 -21.82 -70.10
CA ILE A 369 3.17 -23.27 -70.21
C ILE A 369 2.83 -23.85 -68.83
N ILE A 370 3.55 -23.45 -67.79
CA ILE A 370 3.27 -23.88 -66.41
C ILE A 370 1.90 -23.39 -65.97
N GLU A 371 1.57 -22.12 -66.23
CA GLU A 371 0.26 -21.54 -65.93
C GLU A 371 -0.88 -22.33 -66.59
N LYS A 372 -0.78 -22.57 -67.90
CA LYS A 372 -1.76 -23.39 -68.64
C LYS A 372 -1.85 -24.83 -68.11
N GLY A 373 -0.72 -25.42 -67.71
CA GLY A 373 -0.65 -26.76 -67.14
C GLY A 373 -1.28 -26.87 -65.74
N LEU A 374 -1.28 -25.78 -64.97
CA LEU A 374 -1.86 -25.70 -63.64
C LEU A 374 -3.35 -25.32 -63.64
N MET A 375 -3.86 -24.67 -64.70
CA MET A 375 -5.27 -24.29 -64.83
C MET A 375 -6.28 -25.40 -64.46
N PRO A 376 -6.11 -26.67 -64.87
CA PRO A 376 -7.05 -27.74 -64.52
C PRO A 376 -7.09 -28.09 -63.03
N PHE A 377 -6.07 -27.68 -62.28
CA PHE A 377 -5.89 -28.03 -60.86
C PHE A 377 -6.15 -26.85 -59.93
N HIS A 378 -6.60 -25.70 -60.44
CA HIS A 378 -6.88 -24.52 -59.62
C HIS A 378 -7.90 -24.79 -58.50
N ASP A 379 -8.87 -25.68 -58.72
CA ASP A 379 -9.86 -26.07 -57.69
C ASP A 379 -9.26 -26.84 -56.51
N GLN A 380 -8.08 -27.45 -56.69
CA GLN A 380 -7.36 -28.18 -55.63
C GLN A 380 -6.40 -27.27 -54.85
N LEU A 381 -6.20 -26.04 -55.32
CA LEU A 381 -5.28 -25.08 -54.74
C LEU A 381 -6.05 -24.05 -53.91
N THR A 382 -5.46 -23.63 -52.80
CA THR A 382 -6.05 -22.62 -51.90
C THR A 382 -6.19 -21.25 -52.57
N ARG A 383 -5.32 -20.94 -53.55
CA ARG A 383 -5.34 -19.71 -54.34
C ARG A 383 -4.78 -19.97 -55.74
N ILE A 384 -4.97 -19.01 -56.65
CA ILE A 384 -4.39 -19.08 -58.00
C ILE A 384 -2.87 -18.80 -57.90
N PRO A 385 -2.01 -19.64 -58.51
CA PRO A 385 -0.57 -19.42 -58.52
C PRO A 385 -0.17 -18.13 -59.25
N HIS A 386 0.62 -17.29 -58.60
CA HIS A 386 1.23 -16.10 -59.16
C HIS A 386 2.58 -16.42 -59.79
N TYR A 387 3.23 -15.40 -60.37
CA TYR A 387 4.52 -15.53 -61.03
C TYR A 387 5.58 -16.17 -60.11
N ASP A 388 5.68 -15.68 -58.86
CA ASP A 388 6.67 -16.15 -57.88
C ASP A 388 6.45 -17.62 -57.48
N ASP A 389 5.20 -18.07 -57.41
CA ASP A 389 4.90 -19.47 -57.11
C ASP A 389 5.39 -20.40 -58.24
N ARG A 390 5.22 -19.96 -59.49
CA ARG A 390 5.71 -20.68 -60.68
C ARG A 390 7.24 -20.67 -60.74
N GLU A 391 7.86 -19.55 -60.39
CA GLU A 391 9.32 -19.44 -60.25
C GLU A 391 9.86 -20.45 -59.21
N GLY A 392 9.17 -20.55 -58.07
CA GLY A 392 9.49 -21.53 -57.03
C GLY A 392 9.48 -22.97 -57.53
N LEU A 393 8.54 -23.34 -58.42
CA LEU A 393 8.48 -24.68 -59.02
C LEU A 393 9.71 -25.00 -59.88
N LEU A 394 10.27 -24.01 -60.58
CA LEU A 394 11.47 -24.20 -61.40
C LEU A 394 12.72 -24.46 -60.56
N SER A 395 12.72 -24.03 -59.29
CA SER A 395 13.82 -24.24 -58.36
C SER A 395 13.84 -25.63 -57.68
N ILE A 396 12.83 -26.48 -57.95
CA ILE A 396 12.72 -27.80 -57.33
C ILE A 396 13.90 -28.69 -57.77
N PRO A 397 14.71 -29.21 -56.83
CA PRO A 397 15.80 -30.11 -57.17
C PRO A 397 15.29 -31.43 -57.75
N ILE A 398 15.90 -31.91 -58.85
CA ILE A 398 15.52 -33.16 -59.55
C ILE A 398 15.40 -34.37 -58.60
N ARG A 399 16.25 -34.45 -57.55
CA ARG A 399 16.19 -35.52 -56.55
C ARG A 399 14.82 -35.67 -55.88
N ARG A 400 14.05 -34.58 -55.76
CA ARG A 400 12.71 -34.55 -55.13
C ARG A 400 11.59 -35.12 -55.99
N ILE A 401 11.88 -35.51 -57.23
CA ILE A 401 10.90 -36.11 -58.16
C ILE A 401 10.69 -37.61 -57.86
N SER A 402 11.43 -38.17 -56.90
CA SER A 402 11.33 -39.58 -56.55
C SER A 402 9.97 -39.93 -55.93
N LYS A 403 9.51 -41.18 -56.12
CA LYS A 403 8.26 -41.66 -55.49
C LYS A 403 8.33 -41.58 -53.96
N PHE A 404 9.52 -41.78 -53.38
CA PHE A 404 9.73 -41.66 -51.94
C PHE A 404 9.48 -40.22 -51.45
N ASP A 405 10.01 -39.21 -52.16
CA ASP A 405 9.79 -37.81 -51.81
C ASP A 405 8.33 -37.39 -52.02
N LEU A 406 7.66 -37.96 -53.02
CA LEU A 406 6.23 -37.76 -53.27
C LEU A 406 5.36 -38.26 -52.10
N GLU A 407 5.57 -39.49 -51.65
CA GLU A 407 4.86 -40.07 -50.51
C GLU A 407 5.16 -39.29 -49.22
N LYS A 408 6.40 -38.86 -49.05
CA LYS A 408 6.81 -37.99 -47.94
C LYS A 408 6.08 -36.64 -47.99
N ASN A 409 6.00 -35.98 -49.13
CA ASN A 409 5.33 -34.69 -49.28
C ASN A 409 3.83 -34.81 -48.95
N LEU A 410 3.14 -35.86 -49.41
CA LEU A 410 1.76 -36.15 -49.03
C LEU A 410 1.59 -36.34 -47.52
N SER A 411 2.50 -37.08 -46.88
CA SER A 411 2.46 -37.28 -45.43
C SER A 411 2.65 -35.95 -44.67
N GLU A 412 3.51 -35.06 -45.16
CA GLU A 412 3.74 -33.73 -44.60
C GLU A 412 2.52 -32.82 -44.79
N ILE A 413 1.88 -32.84 -45.97
CA ILE A 413 0.62 -32.12 -46.23
C ILE A 413 -0.44 -32.58 -45.24
N HIS A 414 -0.67 -33.89 -45.08
CA HIS A 414 -1.64 -34.42 -44.13
C HIS A 414 -1.32 -34.06 -42.67
N ALA A 415 -0.03 -33.99 -42.29
CA ALA A 415 0.36 -33.57 -40.96
C ALA A 415 0.05 -32.08 -40.71
N ILE A 416 0.34 -31.22 -41.68
CA ILE A 416 0.05 -29.78 -41.60
C ILE A 416 -1.47 -29.54 -41.61
N ASP A 417 -2.23 -30.29 -42.41
CA ASP A 417 -3.69 -30.17 -42.48
C ASP A 417 -4.35 -30.53 -41.14
N LYS A 418 -3.84 -31.56 -40.43
CA LYS A 418 -4.27 -31.85 -39.05
C LYS A 418 -4.03 -30.70 -38.10
N GLN A 419 -2.86 -30.04 -38.19
CA GLN A 419 -2.54 -28.86 -37.38
C GLN A 419 -3.46 -27.68 -37.74
N LEU A 420 -3.73 -27.47 -39.02
CA LEU A 420 -4.66 -26.44 -39.50
C LEU A 420 -6.07 -26.64 -38.92
N ILE A 421 -6.59 -27.87 -38.93
CA ILE A 421 -7.91 -28.20 -38.35
C ILE A 421 -7.93 -27.89 -36.85
N GLU A 422 -6.84 -28.15 -36.13
CA GLU A 422 -6.72 -27.83 -34.71
C GLU A 422 -6.71 -26.31 -34.47
N VAL A 423 -5.91 -25.56 -35.23
CA VAL A 423 -5.90 -24.09 -35.18
C VAL A 423 -7.27 -23.50 -35.52
N GLU A 424 -7.96 -24.00 -36.55
CA GLU A 424 -9.30 -23.56 -36.90
C GLU A 424 -10.33 -23.88 -35.80
N LYS A 425 -10.17 -24.99 -35.08
CA LYS A 425 -10.98 -25.30 -33.90
C LYS A 425 -10.70 -24.34 -32.75
N HIS A 426 -9.45 -23.94 -32.53
CA HIS A 426 -9.10 -22.92 -31.55
C HIS A 426 -9.66 -21.54 -31.91
N LEU A 427 -9.59 -21.14 -33.19
CA LEU A 427 -10.18 -19.90 -33.69
C LEU A 427 -11.70 -19.83 -33.48
N LYS A 428 -12.42 -20.95 -33.63
CA LYS A 428 -13.86 -21.02 -33.33
C LYS A 428 -14.19 -20.77 -31.86
N ASN A 429 -13.24 -21.00 -30.94
CA ASN A 429 -13.44 -20.77 -29.52
C ASN A 429 -12.17 -20.21 -28.86
N VAL A 430 -11.82 -18.98 -29.27
CA VAL A 430 -10.62 -18.29 -28.77
C VAL A 430 -10.68 -18.14 -27.24
N LYS A 431 -11.86 -17.83 -26.68
CA LYS A 431 -12.07 -17.74 -25.22
C LYS A 431 -11.56 -18.99 -24.48
N LYS A 432 -11.93 -20.19 -24.96
CA LYS A 432 -11.47 -21.45 -24.37
C LYS A 432 -9.97 -21.68 -24.56
N PHE A 433 -9.42 -21.28 -25.71
CA PHE A 433 -7.98 -21.34 -25.97
C PHE A 433 -7.20 -20.40 -25.03
N THR A 434 -7.68 -19.17 -24.82
CA THR A 434 -7.08 -18.22 -23.87
C THR A 434 -7.06 -18.78 -22.44
N ILE A 435 -8.17 -19.36 -21.98
CA ILE A 435 -8.21 -20.01 -20.66
C ILE A 435 -7.20 -21.17 -20.58
N HIS A 436 -7.06 -21.96 -21.64
CA HIS A 436 -6.08 -23.04 -21.69
C HIS A 436 -4.64 -22.50 -21.65
N TYR A 437 -4.35 -21.42 -22.36
CA TYR A 437 -3.06 -20.74 -22.33
C TYR A 437 -2.71 -20.25 -20.92
N LEU A 438 -3.64 -19.56 -20.25
CA LEU A 438 -3.46 -19.09 -18.86
C LEU A 438 -3.22 -20.25 -17.88
N ARG A 439 -3.98 -21.35 -17.99
CA ARG A 439 -3.75 -22.57 -17.19
C ARG A 439 -2.39 -23.21 -17.47
N GLY A 440 -1.90 -23.12 -18.71
CA GLY A 440 -0.55 -23.55 -19.08
C GLY A 440 0.53 -22.75 -18.34
N LEU A 441 0.39 -21.42 -18.30
CA LEU A 441 1.28 -20.53 -17.55
C LEU A 441 1.25 -20.82 -16.05
N LEU A 442 0.05 -20.99 -15.46
CA LEU A 442 -0.10 -21.37 -14.06
C LEU A 442 0.63 -22.68 -13.74
N THR A 443 0.43 -23.70 -14.57
CA THR A 443 1.06 -25.02 -14.39
C THR A 443 2.59 -24.93 -14.44
N LYS A 444 3.13 -24.05 -15.29
CA LYS A 444 4.56 -23.89 -15.53
C LYS A 444 5.26 -23.00 -14.49
N TYR A 445 4.63 -21.90 -14.07
CA TYR A 445 5.27 -20.81 -13.33
C TYR A 445 4.67 -20.51 -11.96
N ALA A 446 3.45 -20.96 -11.62
CA ALA A 446 2.82 -20.59 -10.33
C ALA A 446 3.67 -20.97 -9.12
N LYS A 447 4.38 -22.11 -9.19
CA LYS A 447 5.27 -22.60 -8.12
C LYS A 447 6.44 -21.65 -7.80
N ASP A 448 6.87 -20.87 -8.78
CA ASP A 448 8.00 -19.94 -8.64
C ASP A 448 7.57 -18.62 -7.98
N TYR A 449 6.26 -18.33 -7.96
CA TYR A 449 5.70 -17.06 -7.48
C TYR A 449 4.60 -17.24 -6.41
N PRO A 450 4.89 -17.94 -5.29
CA PRO A 450 3.91 -18.12 -4.23
C PRO A 450 3.56 -16.80 -3.54
N ARG A 451 2.35 -16.71 -3.01
CA ARG A 451 1.92 -15.57 -2.19
C ARG A 451 2.81 -15.42 -0.97
N ARG A 452 3.26 -14.19 -0.69
CA ARG A 452 4.15 -13.88 0.45
C ARG A 452 3.42 -13.17 1.58
N THR A 453 2.42 -12.37 1.26
CA THR A 453 1.72 -11.50 2.22
C THR A 453 0.52 -12.20 2.82
N GLU A 454 0.42 -12.18 4.15
CA GLU A 454 -0.74 -12.71 4.88
C GLU A 454 -1.86 -11.66 4.94
N ILE A 455 -3.10 -12.02 4.61
CA ILE A 455 -4.25 -11.11 4.67
C ILE A 455 -5.01 -11.35 5.98
N THR A 456 -4.95 -10.39 6.90
CA THR A 456 -5.62 -10.48 8.20
C THR A 456 -6.14 -9.11 8.62
N SER A 457 -7.36 -9.05 9.16
CA SER A 457 -7.93 -7.80 9.70
C SER A 457 -7.12 -7.30 10.89
N ILE A 458 -6.71 -6.03 10.85
CA ILE A 458 -5.88 -5.42 11.87
C ILE A 458 -6.76 -4.63 12.84
N GLU A 459 -6.79 -5.04 14.11
CA GLU A 459 -7.47 -4.27 15.16
C GLU A 459 -6.80 -2.90 15.36
N GLU A 460 -7.64 -1.86 15.47
CA GLU A 460 -7.16 -0.50 15.72
C GLU A 460 -6.56 -0.39 17.12
N ILE A 461 -5.26 -0.09 17.15
CA ILE A 461 -4.53 0.10 18.39
C ILE A 461 -4.95 1.43 19.01
N ASN A 462 -5.56 1.37 20.20
CA ASN A 462 -5.91 2.57 20.95
C ASN A 462 -4.65 3.21 21.56
N MET A 463 -4.03 4.13 20.81
CA MET A 463 -2.83 4.85 21.24
C MET A 463 -2.98 5.55 22.61
N ARG A 464 -4.20 5.99 22.98
CA ARG A 464 -4.45 6.59 24.30
C ARG A 464 -4.32 5.56 25.41
N ALA A 465 -4.84 4.35 25.21
CA ALA A 465 -4.71 3.28 26.20
C ALA A 465 -3.23 2.92 26.45
N ILE A 466 -2.43 2.81 25.39
CA ILE A 466 -0.98 2.51 25.50
C ILE A 466 -0.20 3.66 26.16
N ALA A 467 -0.59 4.92 25.90
CA ALA A 467 0.10 6.08 26.47
C ALA A 467 -0.31 6.41 27.92
N THR A 468 -1.34 5.75 28.47
CA THR A 468 -1.88 6.07 29.80
C THR A 468 -0.97 5.53 30.89
N ARG A 469 -0.23 6.41 31.57
CA ARG A 469 0.58 6.06 32.74
C ARG A 469 -0.17 6.43 34.00
N LYS A 470 -0.33 5.48 34.93
CA LYS A 470 -0.82 5.76 36.28
C LYS A 470 0.27 6.51 37.06
N MET A 471 -0.12 7.59 37.72
CA MET A 471 0.74 8.46 38.50
C MET A 471 0.05 8.79 39.83
N THR A 472 0.83 8.89 40.89
CA THR A 472 0.33 9.37 42.19
C THR A 472 0.72 10.83 42.34
N VAL A 473 -0.25 11.69 42.65
CA VAL A 473 -0.02 13.10 42.97
C VAL A 473 -0.26 13.30 44.45
N GLY A 474 0.72 13.86 45.14
CA GLY A 474 0.62 14.17 46.56
C GLY A 474 0.44 15.68 46.80
N PHE A 475 -0.30 16.00 47.85
CA PHE A 475 -0.48 17.36 48.37
C PHE A 475 -0.14 17.38 49.86
N ASP A 476 0.71 18.32 50.25
CA ASP A 476 1.06 18.55 51.65
C ASP A 476 0.44 19.86 52.16
N PRO A 477 -0.58 19.80 53.04
CA PRO A 477 -1.23 20.98 53.60
C PRO A 477 -0.31 21.88 54.44
N SER A 478 0.78 21.32 54.99
CA SER A 478 1.69 22.06 55.89
C SER A 478 2.72 22.88 55.12
N THR A 479 3.19 22.37 53.98
CA THR A 479 4.18 23.04 53.13
C THR A 479 3.56 23.71 51.90
N GLY A 480 2.29 23.43 51.59
CA GLY A 480 1.54 24.04 50.49
C GLY A 480 1.97 23.56 49.10
N PHE A 481 2.76 22.48 49.00
CA PHE A 481 3.22 21.93 47.74
C PHE A 481 2.28 20.84 47.21
N LEU A 482 2.09 20.85 45.89
CA LEU A 482 1.40 19.83 45.10
C LEU A 482 2.35 19.28 44.04
N GLY A 483 2.34 17.96 43.82
CA GLY A 483 2.95 17.39 42.62
C GLY A 483 3.25 15.90 42.73
N THR A 484 3.80 15.36 41.66
CA THR A 484 4.19 13.94 41.55
C THR A 484 5.42 13.60 42.39
N LYS A 485 6.24 14.60 42.74
CA LYS A 485 7.41 14.46 43.63
C LYS A 485 7.13 14.87 45.08
N VAL A 486 5.87 15.10 45.44
CA VAL A 486 5.48 15.54 46.79
C VAL A 486 4.90 14.37 47.58
N THR A 487 5.55 13.99 48.67
CA THR A 487 5.09 12.94 49.60
C THR A 487 4.19 13.56 50.67
N GLY A 488 2.98 13.96 50.28
CA GLY A 488 1.99 14.56 51.18
C GLY A 488 1.11 13.52 51.90
N LYS A 489 0.45 13.93 52.99
CA LYS A 489 -0.57 13.10 53.68
C LYS A 489 -1.81 12.83 52.83
N LEU A 490 -2.10 13.73 51.89
CA LEU A 490 -3.20 13.59 50.93
C LEU A 490 -2.60 13.22 49.58
N SER A 491 -2.98 12.07 49.04
CA SER A 491 -2.56 11.63 47.71
C SER A 491 -3.74 11.04 46.95
N PHE A 492 -3.70 11.16 45.64
CA PHE A 492 -4.70 10.58 44.74
C PHE A 492 -4.03 10.06 43.47
N GLU A 493 -4.63 9.01 42.90
CA GLU A 493 -4.20 8.44 41.63
C GLU A 493 -4.80 9.23 40.46
N CYS A 494 -3.98 9.48 39.46
CA CYS A 494 -4.37 10.13 38.22
C CYS A 494 -3.53 9.60 37.06
N THR A 495 -4.02 9.79 35.84
CA THR A 495 -3.29 9.49 34.62
C THR A 495 -2.48 10.70 34.15
N ASN A 496 -1.47 10.48 33.32
CA ASN A 496 -0.73 11.57 32.66
C ASN A 496 -1.59 12.52 31.81
N PHE A 497 -2.83 12.14 31.47
CA PHE A 497 -3.77 13.00 30.75
C PHE A 497 -4.75 13.75 31.66
N ASP A 498 -4.89 13.31 32.91
CA ASP A 498 -5.77 13.94 33.87
C ASP A 498 -5.29 15.34 34.24
N LYS A 499 -6.20 16.11 34.85
CA LYS A 499 -5.95 17.47 35.33
C LYS A 499 -6.25 17.52 36.81
N VAL A 500 -5.62 18.45 37.53
CA VAL A 500 -5.83 18.60 38.96
C VAL A 500 -6.76 19.77 39.21
N LEU A 501 -7.85 19.50 39.92
CA LEU A 501 -8.78 20.51 40.43
C LEU A 501 -8.34 20.95 41.83
N ILE A 502 -8.25 22.27 42.02
CA ILE A 502 -7.86 22.88 43.30
C ILE A 502 -8.96 23.86 43.70
N LEU A 503 -9.50 23.72 44.91
CA LEU A 503 -10.42 24.70 45.52
C LEU A 503 -9.76 25.39 46.71
N PHE A 504 -10.00 26.70 46.82
CA PHE A 504 -9.51 27.56 47.88
C PHE A 504 -10.64 27.99 48.83
N ASP A 505 -10.28 28.36 50.05
CA ASP A 505 -11.18 28.84 51.10
C ASP A 505 -11.82 30.22 50.81
N ASP A 506 -11.22 31.01 49.91
CA ASP A 506 -11.71 32.33 49.45
C ASP A 506 -12.84 32.26 48.39
N GLY A 507 -13.29 31.04 48.07
CA GLY A 507 -14.34 30.80 47.10
C GLY A 507 -13.86 30.72 45.66
N THR A 508 -12.55 30.66 45.42
CA THR A 508 -11.98 30.45 44.10
C THR A 508 -11.58 28.99 43.83
N TYR A 509 -11.59 28.60 42.56
CA TYR A 509 -11.04 27.32 42.12
C TYR A 509 -10.25 27.49 40.81
N THR A 510 -9.30 26.58 40.59
CA THR A 510 -8.53 26.49 39.34
C THR A 510 -8.33 25.04 38.94
N VAL A 511 -8.09 24.81 37.65
CA VAL A 511 -7.74 23.50 37.12
C VAL A 511 -6.40 23.63 36.40
N ILE A 512 -5.43 22.82 36.81
CA ILE A 512 -4.06 22.89 36.32
C ILE A 512 -3.62 21.54 35.71
N ASN A 513 -2.56 21.59 34.91
CA ASN A 513 -1.82 20.37 34.55
C ASN A 513 -1.13 19.80 35.79
N ILE A 514 -0.89 18.47 35.80
CA ILE A 514 -0.19 17.80 36.90
C ILE A 514 1.26 18.34 36.99
N PRO A 515 1.63 19.07 38.04
CA PRO A 515 2.98 19.61 38.17
C PRO A 515 3.93 18.58 38.79
N GLU A 516 5.24 18.72 38.55
CA GLU A 516 6.24 17.93 39.30
C GLU A 516 6.28 18.34 40.77
N LYS A 517 6.32 19.66 41.01
CA LYS A 517 6.22 20.30 42.32
C LYS A 517 5.84 21.78 42.12
N GLN A 518 4.70 22.18 42.65
CA GLN A 518 4.20 23.56 42.58
C GLN A 518 3.68 24.00 43.93
N TYR A 519 4.01 25.23 44.32
CA TYR A 519 3.49 25.85 45.54
C TYR A 519 2.14 26.50 45.25
N LEU A 520 1.14 26.22 46.07
CA LEU A 520 -0.25 26.64 45.85
C LEU A 520 -0.83 27.50 46.98
N GLN A 521 -0.17 27.58 48.14
CA GLN A 521 -0.62 28.46 49.21
C GLN A 521 -0.14 29.89 48.97
N THR A 522 -0.94 30.87 49.33
CA THR A 522 -0.54 32.28 49.40
C THR A 522 -1.01 32.80 50.76
N ASP A 523 -0.42 33.85 51.31
CA ASP A 523 -0.73 34.37 52.67
C ASP A 523 -2.24 34.66 52.92
N HIS A 524 -3.06 34.68 51.86
CA HIS A 524 -4.50 34.92 51.90
C HIS A 524 -5.38 33.82 51.27
N LYS A 525 -4.81 32.67 50.84
CA LYS A 525 -5.56 31.59 50.18
C LYS A 525 -5.11 30.22 50.66
N LYS A 526 -5.99 29.51 51.35
CA LYS A 526 -5.75 28.13 51.80
C LYS A 526 -6.46 27.14 50.89
N VAL A 527 -5.74 26.12 50.45
CA VAL A 527 -6.32 25.01 49.68
C VAL A 527 -7.21 24.17 50.61
N VAL A 528 -8.46 23.97 50.20
CA VAL A 528 -9.46 23.18 50.95
C VAL A 528 -9.79 21.85 50.29
N TYR A 529 -9.49 21.70 49.00
CA TYR A 529 -9.64 20.43 48.29
C TYR A 529 -8.67 20.35 47.11
N VAL A 530 -8.11 19.17 46.92
CA VAL A 530 -7.33 18.80 45.73
C VAL A 530 -7.76 17.41 45.28
N GLY A 531 -8.00 17.24 43.98
CA GLY A 531 -8.29 15.94 43.39
C GLY A 531 -8.21 15.95 41.87
N CYS A 532 -8.47 14.78 41.27
CA CYS A 532 -8.59 14.68 39.82
C CYS A 532 -9.83 15.47 39.34
N ALA A 533 -9.65 16.29 38.30
CA ALA A 533 -10.73 17.08 37.69
C ALA A 533 -11.65 16.16 36.85
N ASP A 534 -12.48 15.38 37.53
CA ASP A 534 -13.50 14.52 36.91
C ASP A 534 -14.86 15.25 36.83
N LYS A 535 -15.53 15.09 35.69
CA LYS A 535 -16.90 15.57 35.44
C LYS A 535 -17.96 14.80 36.23
N LYS A 536 -17.58 13.78 37.00
CA LYS A 536 -18.47 13.02 37.88
C LYS A 536 -18.37 13.44 39.35
N THR A 537 -17.33 14.16 39.75
CA THR A 537 -17.11 14.54 41.15
C THR A 537 -18.13 15.59 41.59
N VAL A 538 -19.01 15.20 42.52
CA VAL A 538 -19.99 16.11 43.12
C VAL A 538 -19.36 16.76 44.35
N ILE A 539 -19.30 18.09 44.34
CA ILE A 539 -18.76 18.88 45.44
C ILE A 539 -19.92 19.47 46.23
N SER A 540 -19.96 19.17 47.53
CA SER A 540 -20.94 19.68 48.48
C SER A 540 -20.31 20.79 49.32
N VAL A 541 -20.89 21.98 49.27
CA VAL A 541 -20.37 23.18 49.93
C VAL A 541 -21.46 23.82 50.77
N LEU A 542 -21.11 24.28 51.98
CA LEU A 542 -21.93 25.14 52.82
C LEU A 542 -21.20 26.46 53.07
N VAL A 543 -21.83 27.56 52.65
CA VAL A 543 -21.32 28.92 52.84
C VAL A 543 -22.23 29.71 53.79
N LYS A 544 -21.67 30.66 54.53
CA LYS A 544 -22.38 31.52 55.46
C LYS A 544 -22.20 32.98 55.07
N ASP A 545 -23.29 33.73 55.09
CA ASP A 545 -23.24 35.19 55.00
C ASP A 545 -22.91 35.76 56.40
N PRO A 546 -21.78 36.46 56.59
CA PRO A 546 -21.39 37.02 57.87
C PRO A 546 -22.34 38.13 58.33
N LYS A 547 -22.99 38.88 57.42
CA LYS A 547 -23.90 39.99 57.76
C LYS A 547 -25.25 39.49 58.27
N SER A 548 -25.85 38.53 57.57
CA SER A 548 -27.19 37.99 57.92
C SER A 548 -27.15 36.73 58.80
N HIS A 549 -25.98 36.09 58.91
CA HIS A 549 -25.78 34.77 59.49
C HIS A 549 -26.59 33.64 58.83
N PHE A 550 -27.13 33.86 57.63
CA PHE A 550 -27.79 32.79 56.87
C PHE A 550 -26.75 31.87 56.22
N CYS A 551 -27.08 30.58 56.18
CA CYS A 551 -26.27 29.57 55.51
C CYS A 551 -26.94 29.10 54.22
N PHE A 552 -26.13 28.90 53.20
CA PHE A 552 -26.53 28.36 51.90
C PHE A 552 -25.77 27.06 51.64
N ALA A 553 -26.49 26.01 51.28
CA ALA A 553 -25.94 24.72 50.88
C ALA A 553 -26.03 24.56 49.37
N LYS A 554 -24.98 24.03 48.78
CA LYS A 554 -24.86 23.89 47.34
C LYS A 554 -24.14 22.59 46.99
N ARG A 555 -24.66 21.89 45.99
CA ARG A 555 -24.01 20.74 45.37
C ARG A 555 -23.78 21.04 43.90
N PHE A 556 -22.56 20.84 43.42
CA PHE A 556 -22.23 21.16 42.03
C PHE A 556 -21.17 20.24 41.44
N ILE A 557 -21.14 20.23 40.11
CA ILE A 557 -20.13 19.56 39.29
C ILE A 557 -19.46 20.63 38.42
N ILE A 558 -18.13 20.55 38.28
CA ILE A 558 -17.37 21.40 37.36
C ILE A 558 -17.29 20.67 36.02
N SER A 559 -18.16 21.01 35.07
CA SER A 559 -18.25 20.33 33.77
C SER A 559 -17.33 20.94 32.69
N GLN A 560 -17.00 22.23 32.84
CA GLN A 560 -16.18 23.00 31.90
C GLN A 560 -15.22 23.91 32.67
N PHE A 561 -14.00 24.03 32.16
CA PHE A 561 -12.96 24.88 32.71
C PHE A 561 -11.96 25.26 31.60
N ILE A 562 -11.22 26.33 31.82
CA ILE A 562 -10.02 26.69 31.03
C ILE A 562 -8.85 26.52 31.99
N LEU A 563 -7.76 25.91 31.52
CA LEU A 563 -6.58 25.66 32.35
C LEU A 563 -5.99 26.97 32.88
N ASP A 564 -5.52 26.91 34.13
CA ASP A 564 -4.87 28.01 34.85
C ASP A 564 -5.75 29.26 35.06
N LYS A 565 -6.99 29.24 34.60
CA LYS A 565 -7.95 30.33 34.82
C LYS A 565 -8.64 30.15 36.17
N ILE A 566 -8.65 31.22 36.93
CA ILE A 566 -9.30 31.29 38.25
C ILE A 566 -10.79 31.56 38.04
N TYR A 567 -11.62 30.74 38.67
CA TYR A 567 -13.08 30.87 38.70
C TYR A 567 -13.57 30.96 40.15
N ARG A 568 -14.82 31.35 40.35
CA ARG A 568 -15.47 31.40 41.67
C ARG A 568 -16.58 30.36 41.79
N TYR A 569 -16.69 29.75 42.96
CA TYR A 569 -17.78 28.83 43.32
C TYR A 569 -18.68 29.38 44.43
N PHE A 570 -18.30 30.48 45.08
CA PHE A 570 -19.18 31.35 45.87
C PHE A 570 -18.71 32.82 45.85
N ASP A 571 -19.58 33.73 46.27
CA ASP A 571 -19.38 35.19 46.22
C ASP A 571 -18.43 35.68 47.33
N GLU A 572 -17.67 36.76 47.09
CA GLU A 572 -16.66 37.31 48.02
C GLU A 572 -17.20 37.69 49.40
N ASP A 573 -18.49 38.05 49.47
CA ASP A 573 -19.15 38.41 50.72
C ASP A 573 -19.47 37.19 51.62
N LEU A 574 -19.25 35.96 51.16
CA LEU A 574 -19.63 34.74 51.87
C LEU A 574 -18.41 33.99 52.41
N GLU A 575 -18.56 33.34 53.57
CA GLU A 575 -17.51 32.55 54.21
C GLU A 575 -17.77 31.04 54.06
N LEU A 576 -16.75 30.29 53.65
CA LEU A 576 -16.82 28.83 53.60
C LEU A 576 -16.89 28.23 55.00
N GLN A 577 -17.89 27.40 55.26
CA GLN A 577 -18.05 26.69 56.53
C GLN A 577 -17.80 25.19 56.41
N PHE A 578 -18.11 24.59 55.25
CA PHE A 578 -17.93 23.17 55.02
C PHE A 578 -17.77 22.87 53.53
N ILE A 579 -16.88 21.93 53.21
CA ILE A 579 -16.70 21.35 51.87
C ILE A 579 -16.44 19.84 51.99
N SER A 580 -17.05 19.05 51.12
CA SER A 580 -16.78 17.61 51.01
C SER A 580 -17.18 17.08 49.63
N THR A 581 -16.47 16.05 49.18
CA THR A 581 -16.81 15.27 47.98
C THR A 581 -17.40 13.90 48.33
N GLN A 582 -17.60 13.59 49.61
CA GLN A 582 -18.20 12.33 50.03
C GLN A 582 -19.71 12.30 49.75
N PRO A 583 -20.26 11.13 49.41
CA PRO A 583 -21.72 10.95 49.35
C PRO A 583 -22.32 10.95 50.77
N ASN A 584 -23.58 11.37 50.91
CA ASN A 584 -24.38 11.25 52.14
C ASN A 584 -23.96 12.12 53.35
N VAL A 585 -23.36 13.28 53.11
CA VAL A 585 -22.96 14.19 54.19
C VAL A 585 -24.18 14.71 54.98
N LYS A 586 -24.15 14.51 56.30
CA LYS A 586 -25.11 15.07 57.27
C LYS A 586 -24.46 16.04 58.23
N LEU A 587 -25.04 17.22 58.37
CA LEU A 587 -24.56 18.28 59.25
C LEU A 587 -25.57 18.63 60.34
N GLU A 588 -25.11 18.82 61.57
CA GLU A 588 -25.91 19.40 62.67
C GLU A 588 -25.70 20.92 62.67
N ILE A 589 -26.79 21.68 62.56
CA ILE A 589 -26.80 23.14 62.47
C ILE A 589 -27.39 23.72 63.75
N GLN A 590 -26.60 24.52 64.45
CA GLN A 590 -26.99 25.18 65.69
C GLN A 590 -27.38 26.64 65.43
N PHE A 591 -28.58 27.02 65.85
CA PHE A 591 -29.12 28.37 65.61
C PHE A 591 -28.65 29.39 66.65
N ILE A 592 -28.69 30.67 66.27
CA ILE A 592 -28.49 31.78 67.21
C ILE A 592 -29.67 31.81 68.21
N PRO A 593 -29.43 31.85 69.54
CA PRO A 593 -30.48 31.84 70.55
C PRO A 593 -31.41 33.06 70.47
N LYS A 594 -32.73 32.87 70.49
CA LYS A 594 -33.76 33.92 70.62
C LYS A 594 -34.69 33.67 71.80
N LEU A 595 -35.25 34.73 72.40
CA LEU A 595 -36.26 34.60 73.48
C LEU A 595 -37.45 33.75 73.00
N LYS A 596 -37.86 32.74 73.79
CA LYS A 596 -38.93 31.76 73.52
C LYS A 596 -38.65 30.72 72.42
N GLN A 597 -37.39 30.35 72.17
CA GLN A 597 -37.02 29.36 71.16
C GLN A 597 -37.25 27.90 71.61
N LYS A 598 -38.07 27.14 70.86
CA LYS A 598 -38.35 25.71 71.10
C LYS A 598 -37.35 24.73 70.48
N VAL A 599 -36.66 25.12 69.41
CA VAL A 599 -35.73 24.25 68.65
C VAL A 599 -34.40 24.97 68.49
N SER A 600 -33.35 24.44 69.11
CA SER A 600 -32.00 25.02 69.14
C SER A 600 -31.06 24.49 68.04
N LYS A 601 -31.40 23.34 67.45
CA LYS A 601 -30.59 22.65 66.44
C LYS A 601 -31.45 21.98 65.35
N MET A 602 -30.85 21.71 64.20
CA MET A 602 -31.47 21.02 63.06
C MET A 602 -30.42 20.17 62.34
N ASP A 603 -30.80 18.98 61.89
CA ASP A 603 -29.96 18.17 61.00
C ASP A 603 -30.26 18.53 59.55
N PHE A 604 -29.21 18.63 58.73
CA PHE A 604 -29.29 18.92 57.31
C PHE A 604 -28.58 17.81 56.52
N ASP A 605 -29.31 17.22 55.57
CA ASP A 605 -28.78 16.19 54.67
C ASP A 605 -28.54 16.81 53.29
N PHE A 606 -27.29 16.75 52.81
CA PHE A 606 -26.93 17.23 51.49
C PHE A 606 -27.61 16.45 50.35
N ASN A 607 -28.09 15.23 50.59
CA ASN A 607 -28.80 14.45 49.58
C ASN A 607 -30.10 15.10 49.13
N GLU A 608 -30.74 15.90 49.99
CA GLU A 608 -31.94 16.65 49.65
C GLU A 608 -31.65 17.86 48.74
N THR A 609 -30.37 18.23 48.60
CA THR A 609 -29.95 19.31 47.69
C THR A 609 -29.69 18.77 46.29
N LEU A 610 -30.36 19.33 45.29
CA LEU A 610 -30.12 19.02 43.88
C LEU A 610 -28.71 19.47 43.45
N VAL A 611 -28.06 18.63 42.65
CA VAL A 611 -26.79 18.98 42.00
C VAL A 611 -27.06 19.97 40.87
N LYS A 612 -26.46 21.17 40.94
CA LYS A 612 -26.61 22.24 39.95
C LYS A 612 -25.25 22.68 39.40
N GLY A 613 -25.24 23.64 38.48
CA GLY A 613 -24.01 24.25 37.98
C GLY A 613 -23.26 25.07 39.05
N VAL A 614 -21.97 25.29 38.79
CA VAL A 614 -21.05 26.07 39.67
C VAL A 614 -21.51 27.52 39.86
N SER A 615 -22.32 28.08 38.98
CA SER A 615 -22.87 29.44 39.14
C SER A 615 -24.07 29.55 40.07
N SER A 616 -24.61 28.43 40.58
CA SER A 616 -25.79 28.46 41.45
C SER A 616 -25.49 29.04 42.83
N LYS A 617 -26.42 29.83 43.40
CA LYS A 617 -26.26 30.42 44.75
C LYS A 617 -26.50 29.43 45.90
N GLY A 618 -26.93 28.20 45.61
CA GLY A 618 -27.32 27.21 46.61
C GLY A 618 -28.73 27.45 47.17
N ILE A 619 -29.19 26.52 48.02
CA ILE A 619 -30.44 26.63 48.76
C ILE A 619 -30.18 27.18 50.15
N ARG A 620 -31.08 28.03 50.65
CA ARG A 620 -30.99 28.49 52.03
C ARG A 620 -31.28 27.32 52.97
N VAL A 621 -30.35 27.03 53.87
CA VAL A 621 -30.42 25.86 54.75
C VAL A 621 -31.46 26.03 55.86
N ALA A 622 -31.60 27.24 56.39
CA ALA A 622 -32.60 27.56 57.39
C ALA A 622 -33.08 29.01 57.28
N ASN A 623 -34.33 29.26 57.68
CA ASN A 623 -34.90 30.61 57.74
C ASN A 623 -34.43 31.43 58.95
N ARG A 624 -33.33 31.03 59.61
CA ARG A 624 -32.80 31.61 60.85
C ARG A 624 -31.28 31.70 60.79
N GLY A 625 -30.71 32.66 61.52
CA GLY A 625 -29.26 32.82 61.64
C GLY A 625 -28.61 31.62 62.33
N VAL A 626 -27.51 31.14 61.75
CA VAL A 626 -26.76 29.96 62.20
C VAL A 626 -25.56 30.39 63.05
N LYS A 627 -25.48 29.86 64.27
CA LYS A 627 -24.38 30.10 65.21
C LYS A 627 -23.19 29.22 64.89
N LYS A 628 -23.40 27.91 64.77
CA LYS A 628 -22.34 26.92 64.59
C LYS A 628 -22.82 25.76 63.75
N ILE A 629 -21.91 25.18 62.97
CA ILE A 629 -22.13 23.96 62.20
C ILE A 629 -21.23 22.88 62.80
N LEU A 630 -21.79 21.70 63.04
CA LEU A 630 -21.08 20.54 63.51
C LEU A 630 -21.25 19.42 62.49
N VAL A 631 -20.15 18.79 62.11
CA VAL A 631 -20.19 17.59 61.27
C VAL A 631 -20.64 16.42 62.15
N GLY A 632 -21.61 15.62 61.68
CA GLY A 632 -22.09 14.45 62.41
C GLY A 632 -20.93 13.50 62.74
N LYS A 633 -20.95 12.91 63.95
CA LYS A 633 -19.83 12.17 64.58
C LYS A 633 -19.36 10.88 63.86
N ASN A 634 -19.79 10.63 62.62
CA ASN A 634 -19.43 9.44 61.85
C ASN A 634 -18.67 9.69 60.55
N GLU A 635 -18.26 10.92 60.24
CA GLU A 635 -17.55 11.19 58.99
C GLU A 635 -16.29 12.02 59.28
N GLY A 636 -15.15 11.33 59.23
CA GLY A 636 -13.83 11.94 59.33
C GLY A 636 -13.63 12.93 58.19
N THR A 637 -13.16 14.13 58.55
CA THR A 637 -12.62 15.12 57.61
C THR A 637 -11.60 14.44 56.71
N ALA A 638 -11.85 14.49 55.40
CA ALA A 638 -10.88 14.14 54.37
C ALA A 638 -9.72 15.14 54.38
#